data_AF-A0A934E1I1-F1
#
_entry.id   AF-A0A934E1I1-F1
#
_cell.length_a   1.000
_cell.length_b   1.000
_cell.length_c   1.000
_cell.angle_alpha   90.00
_cell.angle_beta   90.00
_cell.angle_gamma   90.00
#
_symmetry.space_group_name_H-M   'P 1'
#
loop_
_entity.id
_entity.type
_entity.pdbx_description
1 polymer ?
#
loop_
_entity_poly.entity_id
_entity_poly.type
_entity_poly.pdbx_seq_one_letter_code
_entity_poly.pdbx_strand_id
1 'polypeptide(L)'
;MSLTSSPGRSTVLLLAFGLVLLGCPPDDVPEQPPDAQAPLEGPPDAAAPPSCPAGERATGDDGNPCAPVFPADCPAGTQPRLGAADCVPVGWLDCPAGFQKDPSGWGCQEIVPASACTDYLRDGLGSTECQPIGDCDAPFPPSEAEYFVDESFTNPVAPNFSNITDALAAAPGGATIAIEAGTYLESLLITKPVTLVGRCAARFTLLSVSGPRPGIEVRKVHAEARGFAIVNQLFGLGVHQGGSLRALECLIAQSQDIAVYVSGAGASVTLERCVVRDTQMDAQDAYGIGVYVVNGASATLQDTAVTGNRSFGLVVGDPDQTQDSASVTMRRSIIRDTRPSPAMGYGQGMHLEGPATITVEESVVRDNQDGIAVKNPATTLTLAHSVVRGSRPNAEGLFGYGITLANGAEATLTSCAIVGNTTAGVLANGLDYESKPKGTIRSTVIRNTMHSPSAPYGYGAAAQAGGRLEIWDSALVGNTNGGVVANLPGSSLVLTRTTVRDTQANQGGGFGLGASIQKGCRLEASASSFMGNREASVLANGEGARLDLRDTLVSGTLPQLSGPPFGLGLIVKNGAFMNLQDSLVEKSTAIGIAVANASARLDHVYVSDNPVGLHIQEGVTLENIASVPEEVPAQRCVVSTSSRFVHNEVTLSSEYLPLPESPDW
;
A
#
# COMPACT_ATOMS: atom_id res chain seq x y z
N MET A 1 23.09 -3.25 -35.87
CA MET A 1 24.04 -4.37 -36.05
C MET A 1 23.34 -5.64 -35.62
N SER A 2 23.09 -6.53 -36.58
CA SER A 2 22.57 -7.89 -36.36
C SER A 2 23.74 -8.79 -35.95
N LEU A 3 23.50 -9.77 -35.06
CA LEU A 3 24.13 -11.10 -35.11
C LEU A 3 23.39 -12.08 -34.17
N THR A 4 22.99 -13.19 -34.77
CA THR A 4 22.31 -14.38 -34.26
C THR A 4 23.32 -15.49 -33.94
N SER A 5 22.96 -16.45 -33.07
CA SER A 5 23.08 -17.93 -33.25
C SER A 5 23.27 -18.76 -31.94
N SER A 6 22.21 -19.46 -31.51
CA SER A 6 21.98 -20.94 -31.45
C SER A 6 23.02 -21.96 -30.88
N PRO A 7 22.64 -23.25 -30.60
CA PRO A 7 22.75 -23.86 -29.26
C PRO A 7 23.40 -25.28 -29.26
N GLY A 8 23.37 -26.00 -28.13
CA GLY A 8 23.62 -27.45 -28.05
C GLY A 8 23.38 -27.98 -26.63
N ARG A 9 23.14 -29.26 -26.34
CA ARG A 9 22.90 -30.50 -27.13
C ARG A 9 22.34 -31.53 -26.12
N SER A 10 21.38 -32.35 -26.54
CA SER A 10 20.84 -33.50 -25.78
C SER A 10 21.81 -34.70 -25.76
N THR A 11 21.76 -35.51 -24.70
CA THR A 11 22.43 -36.83 -24.63
C THR A 11 21.45 -37.89 -24.14
N VAL A 12 21.38 -39.00 -24.88
CA VAL A 12 20.61 -40.24 -24.63
C VAL A 12 21.56 -41.30 -24.05
N LEU A 13 21.10 -42.15 -23.12
CA LEU A 13 21.77 -43.40 -22.77
C LEU A 13 20.74 -44.54 -22.61
N LEU A 14 21.11 -45.73 -23.09
CA LEU A 14 20.30 -46.93 -23.30
C LEU A 14 21.16 -48.13 -22.87
N LEU A 15 20.59 -49.14 -22.17
CA LEU A 15 21.04 -50.56 -22.02
C LEU A 15 20.30 -51.19 -20.80
N ALA A 16 20.14 -52.51 -20.63
CA ALA A 16 19.52 -53.61 -21.38
C ALA A 16 19.59 -54.89 -20.49
N PHE A 17 18.52 -55.69 -20.51
CA PHE A 17 18.39 -57.16 -20.38
C PHE A 17 18.74 -57.97 -19.09
N GLY A 18 17.82 -58.90 -18.77
CA GLY A 18 18.05 -60.12 -17.98
C GLY A 18 16.76 -60.97 -17.80
N LEU A 19 16.64 -62.07 -18.55
CA LEU A 19 15.53 -63.04 -18.64
C LEU A 19 15.91 -64.38 -17.97
N VAL A 20 14.95 -65.21 -17.52
CA VAL A 20 14.82 -66.68 -17.78
C VAL A 20 13.66 -67.32 -16.96
N LEU A 21 13.04 -68.32 -17.59
CA LEU A 21 11.75 -69.03 -17.41
C LEU A 21 11.76 -70.26 -16.48
N LEU A 22 10.55 -70.82 -16.21
CA LEU A 22 10.08 -72.25 -16.31
C LEU A 22 9.09 -72.58 -15.14
N GLY A 23 7.95 -73.28 -15.24
CA GLY A 23 7.22 -74.02 -16.29
C GLY A 23 5.90 -74.63 -15.74
N CYS A 24 4.98 -75.07 -16.62
CA CYS A 24 3.76 -75.90 -16.36
C CYS A 24 4.12 -77.42 -16.28
N PRO A 25 3.22 -78.46 -16.16
CA PRO A 25 1.72 -78.59 -16.26
C PRO A 25 1.12 -79.68 -15.29
N PRO A 26 0.04 -80.50 -15.57
CA PRO A 26 -1.33 -80.32 -16.13
C PRO A 26 -2.53 -80.95 -15.30
N ASP A 27 -3.77 -80.66 -15.78
CA ASP A 27 -5.07 -81.40 -15.88
C ASP A 27 -5.76 -82.17 -14.71
N ASP A 28 -7.06 -81.87 -14.48
CA ASP A 28 -8.20 -82.83 -14.58
C ASP A 28 -9.59 -82.16 -14.38
N VAL A 29 -10.62 -82.69 -15.07
CA VAL A 29 -12.06 -82.30 -15.12
C VAL A 29 -12.91 -83.49 -14.62
N PRO A 30 -14.05 -83.35 -13.89
CA PRO A 30 -15.38 -83.52 -14.54
C PRO A 30 -16.64 -82.88 -13.89
N GLU A 31 -17.62 -82.64 -14.78
CA GLU A 31 -19.10 -82.85 -14.71
C GLU A 31 -20.05 -82.05 -13.78
N GLN A 32 -21.23 -81.76 -14.38
CA GLN A 32 -22.40 -81.00 -13.90
C GLN A 32 -23.62 -81.94 -13.76
N PRO A 33 -24.65 -81.60 -12.93
CA PRO A 33 -26.02 -81.50 -13.50
C PRO A 33 -26.89 -80.36 -12.90
N PRO A 34 -28.11 -80.10 -13.43
CA PRO A 34 -28.77 -78.79 -13.46
C PRO A 34 -29.97 -78.64 -12.50
N ASP A 35 -30.39 -77.41 -12.20
CA ASP A 35 -31.78 -76.98 -12.41
C ASP A 35 -32.07 -75.50 -12.06
N ALA A 36 -33.01 -74.94 -12.84
CA ALA A 36 -34.05 -73.97 -12.47
C ALA A 36 -33.73 -72.47 -12.26
N GLN A 37 -34.29 -71.70 -13.21
CA GLN A 37 -35.07 -70.46 -13.04
C GLN A 37 -34.34 -69.12 -12.94
N ALA A 38 -34.47 -68.33 -14.01
CA ALA A 38 -34.46 -66.87 -13.94
C ALA A 38 -35.55 -66.38 -12.97
N PRO A 39 -35.32 -65.28 -12.24
CA PRO A 39 -36.09 -64.09 -12.59
C PRO A 39 -35.38 -62.73 -12.38
N LEU A 40 -35.73 -61.82 -13.29
CA LEU A 40 -35.88 -60.36 -13.13
C LEU A 40 -34.64 -59.47 -13.27
N GLU A 41 -34.66 -58.76 -14.40
CA GLU A 41 -33.99 -57.49 -14.66
C GLU A 41 -34.03 -56.58 -13.43
N GLY A 42 -32.84 -56.28 -12.89
CA GLY A 42 -32.66 -55.13 -12.01
C GLY A 42 -32.81 -53.83 -12.81
N PRO A 43 -33.22 -52.72 -12.17
CA PRO A 43 -33.32 -51.43 -12.85
C PRO A 43 -31.96 -51.05 -13.44
N PRO A 44 -31.93 -50.31 -14.56
CA PRO A 44 -30.68 -49.96 -15.23
C PRO A 44 -29.77 -49.25 -14.23
N ASP A 45 -28.50 -49.67 -14.22
CA ASP A 45 -27.41 -49.09 -13.45
C ASP A 45 -27.58 -47.57 -13.37
N ALA A 46 -27.65 -47.06 -12.14
CA ALA A 46 -27.52 -45.64 -11.88
C ALA A 46 -26.26 -45.17 -12.59
N ALA A 47 -26.44 -44.32 -13.60
CA ALA A 47 -25.35 -43.76 -14.38
C ALA A 47 -24.29 -43.23 -13.40
N ALA A 48 -23.03 -43.64 -13.62
CA ALA A 48 -21.91 -43.09 -12.85
C ALA A 48 -22.02 -41.56 -12.85
N PRO A 49 -21.82 -40.89 -11.69
CA PRO A 49 -22.01 -39.46 -11.60
C PRO A 49 -21.15 -38.78 -12.67
N PRO A 50 -21.69 -37.76 -13.37
CA PRO A 50 -20.98 -37.08 -14.45
C PRO A 50 -19.62 -36.62 -13.94
N SER A 51 -18.55 -37.03 -14.63
CA SER A 51 -17.20 -36.61 -14.27
C SER A 51 -17.06 -35.13 -14.59
N CYS A 52 -17.19 -34.29 -13.56
CA CYS A 52 -17.07 -32.85 -13.72
C CYS A 52 -15.64 -32.44 -14.07
N PRO A 53 -15.46 -31.35 -14.85
CA PRO A 53 -14.16 -30.74 -15.07
C PRO A 53 -13.41 -30.41 -13.77
N ALA A 54 -12.08 -30.32 -13.85
CA ALA A 54 -11.27 -29.92 -12.71
C ALA A 54 -11.69 -28.54 -12.19
N GLY A 55 -11.88 -28.42 -10.87
CA GLY A 55 -12.38 -27.18 -10.24
C GLY A 55 -13.91 -27.09 -10.16
N GLU A 56 -14.64 -28.09 -10.69
CA GLU A 56 -16.09 -28.23 -10.54
C GLU A 56 -16.46 -29.46 -9.68
N ARG A 57 -17.65 -29.41 -9.08
CA ARG A 57 -18.25 -30.53 -8.33
C ARG A 57 -19.60 -30.90 -8.91
N ALA A 58 -20.00 -32.16 -8.73
CA ALA A 58 -21.33 -32.61 -9.11
C ALA A 58 -22.40 -31.92 -8.25
N THR A 59 -23.47 -31.46 -8.88
CA THR A 59 -24.58 -30.73 -8.24
C THR A 59 -25.78 -31.63 -7.92
N GLY A 60 -25.90 -32.76 -8.63
CA GLY A 60 -27.11 -33.58 -8.62
C GLY A 60 -28.31 -32.97 -9.37
N ASP A 61 -28.09 -31.86 -10.10
CA ASP A 61 -29.07 -31.27 -11.01
C ASP A 61 -28.86 -31.87 -12.41
N ASP A 62 -29.80 -32.69 -12.88
CA ASP A 62 -29.74 -33.35 -14.19
C ASP A 62 -29.63 -32.34 -15.36
N GLY A 63 -30.08 -31.09 -15.16
CA GLY A 63 -29.97 -30.02 -16.16
C GLY A 63 -28.64 -29.26 -16.10
N ASN A 64 -27.94 -29.27 -14.96
CA ASN A 64 -26.64 -28.63 -14.76
C ASN A 64 -25.76 -29.48 -13.83
N PRO A 65 -25.19 -30.58 -14.34
CA PRO A 65 -24.60 -31.61 -13.49
C PRO A 65 -23.35 -31.17 -12.72
N CYS A 66 -22.72 -30.07 -13.11
CA CYS A 66 -21.46 -29.60 -12.55
C CYS A 66 -21.51 -28.09 -12.27
N ALA A 67 -20.98 -27.69 -11.12
CA ALA A 67 -20.85 -26.28 -10.71
C ALA A 67 -19.45 -25.98 -10.17
N PRO A 68 -18.95 -24.74 -10.32
CA PRO A 68 -17.67 -24.31 -9.76
C PRO A 68 -17.55 -24.56 -8.25
N VAL A 69 -16.38 -24.98 -7.80
CA VAL A 69 -16.04 -25.13 -6.38
C VAL A 69 -15.41 -23.84 -5.87
N PHE A 70 -15.98 -23.26 -4.83
CA PHE A 70 -15.43 -22.14 -4.09
C PHE A 70 -16.11 -22.06 -2.70
N PRO A 71 -15.46 -21.53 -1.66
CA PRO A 71 -16.13 -21.22 -0.39
C PRO A 71 -17.05 -20.02 -0.57
N ALA A 72 -18.31 -20.13 -0.13
CA ALA A 72 -19.27 -19.03 -0.23
C ALA A 72 -18.91 -17.85 0.69
N ASP A 73 -18.47 -18.16 1.92
CA ASP A 73 -18.12 -17.18 2.94
C ASP A 73 -16.68 -17.37 3.38
N CYS A 74 -15.89 -16.30 3.30
CA CYS A 74 -14.50 -16.28 3.78
C CYS A 74 -14.32 -15.30 4.93
N PRO A 75 -13.67 -15.71 6.03
CA PRO A 75 -13.36 -14.81 7.13
C PRO A 75 -12.38 -13.72 6.69
N ALA A 76 -12.34 -12.63 7.46
CA ALA A 76 -11.40 -11.54 7.24
C ALA A 76 -9.94 -12.05 7.20
N GLY A 77 -9.13 -11.47 6.31
CA GLY A 77 -7.77 -11.93 6.00
C GLY A 77 -7.71 -13.10 5.02
N THR A 78 -8.85 -13.53 4.45
CA THR A 78 -8.89 -14.58 3.42
C THR A 78 -9.83 -14.19 2.28
N GLN A 79 -9.71 -14.85 1.13
CA GLN A 79 -10.56 -14.68 -0.05
C GLN A 79 -11.01 -16.03 -0.61
N PRO A 80 -12.17 -16.11 -1.27
CA PRO A 80 -12.54 -17.27 -2.06
C PRO A 80 -11.68 -17.37 -3.31
N ARG A 81 -11.50 -18.59 -3.81
CA ARG A 81 -10.81 -18.86 -5.07
C ARG A 81 -11.56 -19.94 -5.84
N LEU A 82 -11.76 -19.70 -7.14
CA LEU A 82 -12.35 -20.70 -8.03
C LEU A 82 -11.47 -21.96 -8.09
N GLY A 83 -12.11 -23.11 -7.95
CA GLY A 83 -11.48 -24.43 -7.89
C GLY A 83 -10.89 -24.80 -6.52
N ALA A 84 -11.01 -23.96 -5.49
CA ALA A 84 -10.56 -24.26 -4.12
C ALA A 84 -11.76 -24.39 -3.19
N ALA A 85 -11.82 -25.43 -2.36
CA ALA A 85 -12.89 -25.59 -1.36
C ALA A 85 -12.70 -24.68 -0.14
N ASP A 86 -11.45 -24.34 0.17
CA ASP A 86 -11.06 -23.53 1.32
C ASP A 86 -10.70 -22.10 0.92
N CYS A 87 -10.89 -21.17 1.84
CA CYS A 87 -10.48 -19.78 1.66
C CYS A 87 -8.95 -19.68 1.66
N VAL A 88 -8.41 -18.82 0.78
CA VAL A 88 -6.97 -18.59 0.67
C VAL A 88 -6.56 -17.30 1.38
N PRO A 89 -5.38 -17.25 2.03
CA PRO A 89 -4.94 -16.05 2.74
C PRO A 89 -4.73 -14.84 1.82
N VAL A 90 -5.02 -13.63 2.29
CA VAL A 90 -4.87 -12.38 1.53
C VAL A 90 -4.66 -11.17 2.46
N GLY A 91 -3.89 -10.19 2.02
CA GLY A 91 -3.53 -9.01 2.82
C GLY A 91 -2.37 -9.27 3.78
N TRP A 92 -2.27 -8.45 4.83
CA TRP A 92 -1.19 -8.51 5.82
C TRP A 92 -1.64 -9.34 7.03
N LEU A 93 -1.04 -10.50 7.23
CA LEU A 93 -1.53 -11.49 8.20
C LEU A 93 -0.63 -11.63 9.44
N ASP A 94 0.66 -11.39 9.27
CA ASP A 94 1.68 -11.56 10.30
C ASP A 94 2.09 -10.20 10.87
N CYS A 95 1.54 -9.85 12.04
CA CYS A 95 1.83 -8.59 12.71
C CYS A 95 3.15 -8.67 13.48
N PRO A 96 4.18 -7.87 13.11
CA PRO A 96 5.45 -7.87 13.81
C PRO A 96 5.34 -7.14 15.16
N ALA A 97 6.41 -7.22 15.96
CA ALA A 97 6.48 -6.54 17.24
C ALA A 97 6.20 -5.04 17.09
N GLY A 98 5.29 -4.51 17.91
CA GLY A 98 4.82 -3.13 17.78
C GLY A 98 3.43 -3.00 17.13
N PHE A 99 2.95 -4.09 16.54
CA PHE A 99 1.63 -4.18 15.93
C PHE A 99 0.85 -5.35 16.52
N GLN A 100 -0.48 -5.27 16.45
CA GLN A 100 -1.40 -6.32 16.80
C GLN A 100 -2.37 -6.58 15.65
N LYS A 101 -3.08 -7.72 15.66
CA LYS A 101 -4.16 -7.95 14.71
C LYS A 101 -5.20 -6.85 14.85
N ASP A 102 -5.62 -6.30 13.71
CA ASP A 102 -6.66 -5.29 13.71
C ASP A 102 -8.01 -5.92 14.11
N PRO A 103 -8.84 -5.26 14.95
CA PRO A 103 -10.14 -5.78 15.36
C PRO A 103 -11.11 -6.10 14.22
N SER A 104 -10.92 -5.48 13.05
CA SER A 104 -11.70 -5.81 11.83
C SER A 104 -11.40 -7.21 11.28
N GLY A 105 -10.33 -7.86 11.75
CA GLY A 105 -9.77 -9.10 11.20
C GLY A 105 -8.95 -8.87 9.92
N TRP A 106 -8.87 -7.64 9.42
CA TRP A 106 -8.12 -7.27 8.23
C TRP A 106 -6.85 -6.50 8.57
N GLY A 107 -5.69 -7.15 8.42
CA GLY A 107 -4.40 -6.47 8.57
C GLY A 107 -3.95 -6.35 10.03
N CYS A 108 -2.93 -5.52 10.19
CA CYS A 108 -2.36 -5.16 11.49
C CYS A 108 -2.69 -3.72 11.85
N GLN A 109 -2.77 -3.49 13.16
CA GLN A 109 -2.91 -2.18 13.77
C GLN A 109 -1.69 -1.89 14.64
N GLU A 110 -1.18 -0.68 14.52
CA GLU A 110 -0.11 -0.13 15.34
C GLU A 110 -0.51 0.00 16.82
N ILE A 111 0.41 -0.33 17.72
CA ILE A 111 0.27 -0.10 19.17
C ILE A 111 1.05 1.17 19.50
N VAL A 112 0.36 2.30 19.61
CA VAL A 112 0.94 3.62 19.90
C VAL A 112 0.03 4.41 20.85
N PRO A 113 0.51 5.47 21.51
CA PRO A 113 -0.32 6.34 22.33
C PRO A 113 -1.43 7.01 21.49
N ALA A 114 -2.62 7.16 22.09
CA ALA A 114 -3.78 7.72 21.40
C ALA A 114 -3.58 9.19 20.94
N SER A 115 -2.75 9.95 21.65
CA SER A 115 -2.40 11.35 21.35
C SER A 115 -0.88 11.54 21.38
N ALA A 116 -0.38 12.58 20.69
CA ALA A 116 1.04 12.95 20.67
C ALA A 116 1.61 13.08 22.08
N CYS A 117 2.74 12.43 22.34
CA CYS A 117 3.45 12.61 23.60
C CYS A 117 4.06 14.01 23.68
N THR A 118 3.85 14.69 24.80
CA THR A 118 4.34 16.04 25.10
C THR A 118 5.56 16.00 26.01
N ASP A 119 6.08 17.17 26.38
CA ASP A 119 7.17 17.32 27.36
C ASP A 119 8.42 16.49 26.99
N TYR A 120 9.05 15.82 27.94
CA TYR A 120 10.25 15.03 27.68
C TYR A 120 9.92 13.54 27.46
N LEU A 121 8.77 13.29 26.82
CA LEU A 121 8.29 11.96 26.47
C LEU A 121 8.20 11.78 24.95
N ARG A 122 8.23 10.52 24.51
CA ARG A 122 8.17 10.10 23.11
C ARG A 122 7.13 9.00 22.90
N ASP A 123 6.68 8.92 21.66
CA ASP A 123 5.96 7.75 21.19
C ASP A 123 6.92 6.56 21.10
N GLY A 124 6.47 5.40 21.55
CA GLY A 124 7.18 4.14 21.38
C GLY A 124 6.27 3.13 20.68
N LEU A 125 6.68 2.66 19.50
CA LEU A 125 5.93 1.63 18.79
C LEU A 125 5.93 0.34 19.61
N GLY A 126 4.73 -0.19 19.88
CA GLY A 126 4.52 -1.30 20.83
C GLY A 126 4.05 -0.87 22.21
N SER A 127 3.84 0.42 22.44
CA SER A 127 3.38 0.96 23.73
C SER A 127 2.19 1.89 23.52
N THR A 128 1.13 1.72 24.31
CA THR A 128 0.03 2.70 24.37
C THR A 128 0.35 3.86 25.31
N GLU A 129 1.44 3.77 26.07
CA GLU A 129 1.91 4.80 26.98
C GLU A 129 3.13 5.54 26.42
N CYS A 130 3.23 6.82 26.75
CA CYS A 130 4.38 7.65 26.42
C CYS A 130 5.63 7.20 27.18
N GLN A 131 6.77 7.20 26.51
CA GLN A 131 8.05 6.73 27.06
C GLN A 131 9.00 7.91 27.32
N PRO A 132 9.86 7.88 28.35
CA PRO A 132 10.88 8.91 28.54
C PRO A 132 11.86 9.05 27.37
N ILE A 133 12.29 10.28 27.10
CA ILE A 133 13.42 10.57 26.20
C ILE A 133 14.73 10.41 26.99
N GLY A 134 15.17 9.15 27.13
CA GLY A 134 16.36 8.77 27.89
C GLY A 134 16.12 8.58 29.40
N ASP A 135 17.19 8.24 30.11
CA ASP A 135 17.18 8.00 31.56
C ASP A 135 17.88 9.15 32.30
N CYS A 136 17.09 9.96 33.01
CA CYS A 136 17.60 11.09 33.81
C CYS A 136 18.20 10.69 35.16
N ASP A 137 18.04 9.43 35.57
CA ASP A 137 18.57 8.88 36.82
C ASP A 137 19.86 8.09 36.59
N ALA A 138 20.29 7.96 35.34
CA ALA A 138 21.57 7.36 34.98
C ALA A 138 22.75 8.07 35.67
N PRO A 139 23.81 7.33 36.06
CA PRO A 139 25.02 7.92 36.64
C PRO A 139 25.61 9.01 35.75
N PHE A 140 25.94 10.16 36.34
CA PHE A 140 26.49 11.30 35.63
C PHE A 140 27.51 12.05 36.50
N PRO A 141 28.64 12.53 35.93
CA PRO A 141 29.05 12.39 34.53
C PRO A 141 29.37 10.92 34.16
N PRO A 142 29.28 10.55 32.88
CA PRO A 142 29.65 9.21 32.44
C PRO A 142 31.16 8.97 32.66
N SER A 143 31.55 7.71 32.86
CA SER A 143 32.92 7.33 33.26
C SER A 143 34.01 7.72 32.26
N GLU A 144 33.64 7.85 31.00
CA GLU A 144 34.48 8.19 29.86
C GLU A 144 34.60 9.71 29.62
N ALA A 145 33.90 10.54 30.40
CA ALA A 145 34.00 11.99 30.29
C ALA A 145 35.36 12.50 30.75
N GLU A 146 36.03 13.26 29.88
CA GLU A 146 37.33 13.89 30.15
C GLU A 146 37.19 15.39 30.42
N TYR A 147 36.12 16.01 29.91
CA TYR A 147 35.82 17.43 29.99
C TYR A 147 34.43 17.63 30.59
N PHE A 148 34.28 18.65 31.42
CA PHE A 148 33.06 18.88 32.19
C PHE A 148 32.57 20.32 31.98
N VAL A 149 31.27 20.46 31.74
CA VAL A 149 30.60 21.74 31.58
C VAL A 149 29.54 21.89 32.66
N ASP A 150 29.60 22.96 33.43
CA ASP A 150 28.64 23.33 34.47
C ASP A 150 28.63 24.86 34.62
N GLU A 151 27.45 25.48 34.51
CA GLU A 151 27.29 26.94 34.61
C GLU A 151 27.81 27.52 35.95
N SER A 152 27.91 26.70 36.99
CA SER A 152 28.42 27.07 38.31
C SER A 152 29.95 27.20 38.38
N PHE A 153 30.68 26.75 37.36
CA PHE A 153 32.14 26.87 37.33
C PHE A 153 32.58 28.33 37.18
N THR A 154 33.16 28.88 38.26
CA THR A 154 33.56 30.29 38.35
C THR A 154 34.96 30.59 37.79
N ASN A 155 35.80 29.57 37.60
CA ASN A 155 37.15 29.68 37.02
C ASN A 155 37.32 28.62 35.92
N PRO A 156 36.75 28.83 34.72
CA PRO A 156 36.77 27.83 33.66
C PRO A 156 38.19 27.64 33.14
N VAL A 157 38.76 26.47 33.42
CA VAL A 157 40.05 25.99 32.92
C VAL A 157 39.97 24.48 32.76
N ALA A 158 40.61 23.95 31.72
CA ALA A 158 40.58 22.52 31.44
C ALA A 158 40.87 21.67 32.70
N PRO A 159 40.06 20.65 32.98
CA PRO A 159 38.97 20.11 32.15
C PRO A 159 37.56 20.74 32.39
N ASN A 160 37.43 21.76 33.23
CA ASN A 160 36.14 22.31 33.69
C ASN A 160 35.80 23.66 33.03
N PHE A 161 34.62 23.78 32.43
CA PHE A 161 34.20 24.98 31.68
C PHE A 161 32.78 25.43 32.05
N SER A 162 32.50 26.73 32.02
CA SER A 162 31.15 27.26 32.30
C SER A 162 30.21 27.26 31.10
N ASN A 163 30.75 27.02 29.90
CA ASN A 163 30.00 26.96 28.65
C ASN A 163 30.58 25.88 27.72
N ILE A 164 29.75 25.43 26.78
CA ILE A 164 30.04 24.30 25.90
C ILE A 164 31.04 24.71 24.82
N THR A 165 30.96 25.95 24.31
CA THR A 165 31.84 26.47 23.26
C THR A 165 33.32 26.46 23.69
N ASP A 166 33.62 26.86 24.92
CA ASP A 166 34.99 26.85 25.45
C ASP A 166 35.51 25.43 25.68
N ALA A 167 34.65 24.53 26.18
CA ALA A 167 34.99 23.10 26.29
C ALA A 167 35.27 22.49 24.92
N LEU A 168 34.41 22.77 23.94
CA LEU A 168 34.62 22.41 22.55
C LEU A 168 35.89 23.02 21.99
N ALA A 169 36.30 24.22 22.36
CA ALA A 169 37.58 24.78 21.90
C ALA A 169 38.79 24.02 22.49
N ALA A 170 38.73 23.69 23.78
CA ALA A 170 39.84 23.07 24.52
C ALA A 170 40.00 21.56 24.31
N ALA A 171 38.91 20.81 24.12
CA ALA A 171 38.94 19.35 24.06
C ALA A 171 39.68 18.82 22.80
N PRO A 172 40.54 17.80 22.86
CA PRO A 172 41.11 17.19 21.67
C PRO A 172 40.05 16.44 20.85
N GLY A 173 40.37 16.13 19.59
CA GLY A 173 39.51 15.26 18.78
C GLY A 173 39.40 13.86 19.41
N GLY A 174 38.18 13.35 19.51
CA GLY A 174 37.84 12.07 20.16
C GLY A 174 37.41 12.21 21.62
N ALA A 175 37.49 13.39 22.22
CA ALA A 175 37.14 13.59 23.63
C ALA A 175 35.63 13.49 23.89
N THR A 176 35.29 13.06 25.10
CA THR A 176 33.92 13.09 25.64
C THR A 176 33.74 14.28 26.57
N ILE A 177 32.74 15.11 26.29
CA ILE A 177 32.37 16.30 27.07
C ILE A 177 31.04 16.02 27.77
N ALA A 178 31.06 15.97 29.09
CA ALA A 178 29.86 15.86 29.92
C ALA A 178 29.33 17.24 30.27
N ILE A 179 28.04 17.47 30.05
CA ILE A 179 27.38 18.75 30.24
C ILE A 179 26.26 18.62 31.29
N GLU A 180 26.45 19.31 32.40
CA GLU A 180 25.55 19.32 33.54
C GLU A 180 24.19 19.96 33.20
N ALA A 181 23.17 19.68 34.02
CA ALA A 181 21.85 20.29 33.91
C ALA A 181 21.95 21.81 33.88
N GLY A 182 21.09 22.43 33.07
CA GLY A 182 21.10 23.87 32.87
C GLY A 182 20.47 24.27 31.55
N THR A 183 20.37 25.58 31.35
CA THR A 183 19.95 26.17 30.08
C THR A 183 21.12 26.90 29.47
N TYR A 184 21.64 26.36 28.37
CA TYR A 184 22.81 26.88 27.69
C TYR A 184 22.36 27.69 26.49
N LEU A 185 22.65 28.99 26.55
CA LEU A 185 22.38 29.93 25.47
C LEU A 185 23.57 29.91 24.52
N GLU A 186 23.60 28.95 23.59
CA GLU A 186 24.74 28.72 22.70
C GLU A 186 24.32 28.19 21.32
N SER A 187 25.24 28.28 20.37
CA SER A 187 25.16 27.70 19.03
C SER A 187 26.47 26.97 18.78
N LEU A 188 26.39 25.65 18.61
CA LEU A 188 27.55 24.76 18.67
C LEU A 188 28.02 24.39 17.26
N LEU A 189 29.24 24.79 16.91
CA LEU A 189 29.88 24.38 15.66
C LEU A 189 30.95 23.31 15.93
N ILE A 190 30.67 22.09 15.49
CA ILE A 190 31.54 20.93 15.67
C ILE A 190 32.38 20.72 14.40
N THR A 191 33.69 20.96 14.55
CA THR A 191 34.70 20.83 13.47
C THR A 191 35.81 19.85 13.81
N LYS A 192 35.72 19.17 14.95
CA LYS A 192 36.57 18.05 15.35
C LYS A 192 35.70 16.93 15.93
N PRO A 193 36.10 15.66 15.80
CA PRO A 193 35.32 14.56 16.34
C PRO A 193 35.18 14.70 17.86
N VAL A 194 33.97 14.60 18.40
CA VAL A 194 33.69 14.68 19.85
C VAL A 194 32.41 13.94 20.18
N THR A 195 32.29 13.52 21.43
CA THR A 195 31.04 13.01 22.02
C THR A 195 30.54 14.00 23.05
N LEU A 196 29.33 14.53 22.85
CA LEU A 196 28.66 15.42 23.78
C LEU A 196 27.59 14.64 24.55
N VAL A 197 27.65 14.68 25.88
CA VAL A 197 26.70 13.98 26.76
C VAL A 197 26.07 14.98 27.71
N GLY A 198 24.83 15.38 27.42
CA GLY A 198 24.00 16.14 28.36
C GLY A 198 23.45 15.22 29.45
N ARG A 199 23.14 15.78 30.62
CA ARG A 199 22.59 14.98 31.74
C ARG A 199 21.36 14.15 31.34
N CYS A 200 20.38 14.78 30.69
CA CYS A 200 19.27 14.15 29.98
C CYS A 200 18.39 15.25 29.36
N ALA A 201 17.55 14.89 28.37
CA ALA A 201 16.72 15.87 27.67
C ALA A 201 15.80 16.67 28.62
N ALA A 202 15.35 16.08 29.73
CA ALA A 202 14.48 16.77 30.70
C ALA A 202 15.19 17.75 31.64
N ARG A 203 16.54 17.69 31.74
CA ARG A 203 17.32 18.53 32.67
C ARG A 203 18.34 19.43 31.97
N PHE A 204 18.63 19.16 30.71
CA PHE A 204 19.53 19.95 29.87
C PHE A 204 18.75 20.58 28.72
N THR A 205 18.90 21.89 28.50
CA THR A 205 18.34 22.59 27.34
C THR A 205 19.40 23.45 26.64
N LEU A 206 19.57 23.25 25.35
CA LEU A 206 20.30 24.14 24.44
C LEU A 206 19.31 25.07 23.74
N LEU A 207 19.44 26.37 23.98
CA LEU A 207 18.50 27.39 23.53
C LEU A 207 19.22 28.47 22.69
N SER A 208 18.52 29.05 21.72
CA SER A 208 19.14 29.99 20.76
C SER A 208 19.63 31.29 21.43
N VAL A 209 20.81 31.73 21.02
CA VAL A 209 21.38 33.06 21.31
C VAL A 209 21.00 34.07 20.24
N SER A 210 19.94 34.83 20.49
CA SER A 210 19.55 36.02 19.71
C SER A 210 19.41 35.82 18.19
N GLY A 211 18.17 35.55 17.75
CA GLY A 211 17.83 35.34 16.34
C GLY A 211 17.99 33.88 15.88
N PRO A 212 17.62 33.57 14.63
CA PRO A 212 17.64 32.20 14.12
C PRO A 212 19.08 31.75 13.83
N ARG A 213 19.67 30.98 14.74
CA ARG A 213 20.97 30.29 14.56
C ARG A 213 20.80 28.77 14.67
N PRO A 214 21.69 27.95 14.07
CA PRO A 214 21.70 26.51 14.29
C PRO A 214 22.00 26.14 15.76
N GLY A 215 21.37 25.09 16.28
CA GLY A 215 21.66 24.53 17.60
C GLY A 215 22.99 23.79 17.62
N ILE A 216 23.03 22.62 16.98
CA ILE A 216 24.27 21.86 16.77
C ILE A 216 24.52 21.73 15.28
N GLU A 217 25.67 22.23 14.84
CA GLU A 217 26.12 22.14 13.47
C GLU A 217 27.38 21.29 13.35
N VAL A 218 27.36 20.26 12.51
CA VAL A 218 28.50 19.35 12.27
C VAL A 218 28.99 19.49 10.84
N ARG A 219 30.29 19.72 10.67
CA ARG A 219 30.93 19.87 9.35
C ARG A 219 32.19 19.02 9.24
N LYS A 220 32.26 18.19 8.19
CA LYS A 220 33.46 17.40 7.80
C LYS A 220 34.00 16.42 8.86
N VAL A 221 33.27 16.20 9.95
CA VAL A 221 33.66 15.34 11.07
C VAL A 221 32.51 14.48 11.55
N HIS A 222 32.82 13.47 12.35
CA HIS A 222 31.86 12.61 13.02
C HIS A 222 31.67 13.08 14.46
N ALA A 223 30.43 13.27 14.90
CA ALA A 223 30.11 13.67 16.26
C ALA A 223 28.95 12.84 16.84
N GLU A 224 28.89 12.77 18.16
CA GLU A 224 27.76 12.19 18.89
C GLU A 224 27.17 13.22 19.85
N ALA A 225 25.84 13.23 19.97
CA ALA A 225 25.11 14.05 20.94
C ALA A 225 24.07 13.18 21.64
N ARG A 226 24.13 13.10 22.98
CA ARG A 226 23.22 12.29 23.78
C ARG A 226 22.54 13.08 24.89
N GLY A 227 21.22 12.94 25.03
CA GLY A 227 20.48 13.49 26.16
C GLY A 227 20.29 15.01 26.09
N PHE A 228 20.09 15.56 24.90
CA PHE A 228 19.91 17.00 24.67
C PHE A 228 18.43 17.33 24.47
N ALA A 229 17.92 18.40 25.07
CA ALA A 229 16.81 19.15 24.49
C ALA A 229 17.36 20.36 23.74
N ILE A 230 17.04 20.47 22.46
CA ILE A 230 17.45 21.56 21.56
C ILE A 230 16.19 22.30 21.14
N VAL A 231 16.06 23.54 21.58
CA VAL A 231 14.79 24.27 21.51
C VAL A 231 14.96 25.64 20.85
N ASN A 232 13.98 26.02 20.02
CA ASN A 232 13.85 27.39 19.46
C ASN A 232 15.09 27.87 18.67
N GLN A 233 15.73 26.95 17.95
CA GLN A 233 16.84 27.22 17.02
C GLN A 233 16.30 27.47 15.61
N LEU A 234 17.09 28.05 14.70
CA LEU A 234 16.75 28.03 13.26
C LEU A 234 16.72 26.58 12.78
N PHE A 235 17.88 25.94 12.83
CA PHE A 235 18.00 24.51 12.65
C PHE A 235 18.34 23.88 13.99
N GLY A 236 17.57 22.90 14.47
CA GLY A 236 17.92 22.19 15.70
C GLY A 236 19.25 21.47 15.55
N LEU A 237 19.32 20.59 14.55
CA LEU A 237 20.51 19.87 14.12
C LEU A 237 20.81 20.20 12.65
N GLY A 238 22.04 20.61 12.35
CA GLY A 238 22.54 20.84 10.99
C GLY A 238 23.75 19.95 10.71
N VAL A 239 23.70 19.14 9.65
CA VAL A 239 24.83 18.31 9.23
C VAL A 239 25.17 18.60 7.77
N HIS A 240 26.39 19.05 7.55
CA HIS A 240 26.82 19.56 6.25
C HIS A 240 28.20 19.04 5.83
N GLN A 241 28.48 19.13 4.53
CA GLN A 241 29.83 18.99 3.98
C GLN A 241 30.52 17.68 4.39
N GLY A 242 29.82 16.55 4.29
CA GLY A 242 30.37 15.24 4.67
C GLY A 242 30.48 14.97 6.18
N GLY A 243 29.88 15.82 7.03
CA GLY A 243 29.80 15.55 8.46
C GLY A 243 28.86 14.38 8.79
N SER A 244 29.03 13.74 9.94
CA SER A 244 28.02 12.82 10.46
C SER A 244 27.67 13.10 11.91
N LEU A 245 26.40 12.95 12.27
CA LEU A 245 25.93 13.10 13.63
C LEU A 245 25.11 11.89 14.06
N ARG A 246 25.45 11.28 15.20
CA ARG A 246 24.56 10.38 15.92
C ARG A 246 23.91 11.13 17.08
N ALA A 247 22.61 11.33 17.00
CA ALA A 247 21.80 11.88 18.08
C ALA A 247 21.04 10.74 18.77
N LEU A 248 21.22 10.63 20.09
CA LEU A 248 20.62 9.58 20.91
C LEU A 248 19.83 10.19 22.05
N GLU A 249 18.56 9.81 22.19
CA GLU A 249 17.72 10.26 23.31
C GLU A 249 17.65 11.80 23.39
N CYS A 250 17.48 12.44 22.22
CA CYS A 250 17.41 13.89 22.09
C CYS A 250 15.99 14.36 21.76
N LEU A 251 15.60 15.49 22.34
CA LEU A 251 14.41 16.26 21.96
C LEU A 251 14.86 17.44 21.08
N ILE A 252 14.33 17.54 19.87
CA ILE A 252 14.49 18.68 18.99
C ILE A 252 13.10 19.30 18.83
N ALA A 253 12.91 20.49 19.38
CA ALA A 253 11.59 21.08 19.49
C ALA A 253 11.56 22.56 19.09
N GLN A 254 10.44 22.99 18.52
CA GLN A 254 10.17 24.41 18.26
C GLN A 254 11.21 25.10 17.38
N SER A 255 11.94 24.34 16.55
CA SER A 255 12.86 24.93 15.57
C SER A 255 12.09 25.82 14.59
N GLN A 256 12.65 26.97 14.27
CA GLN A 256 12.12 27.95 13.32
C GLN A 256 12.62 27.57 11.93
N ASP A 257 11.74 27.13 11.03
CA ASP A 257 12.05 26.57 9.71
C ASP A 257 12.28 25.04 9.72
N ILE A 258 13.46 24.53 10.09
CA ILE A 258 13.78 23.08 9.98
C ILE A 258 14.30 22.53 11.31
N ALA A 259 13.79 21.41 11.82
CA ALA A 259 14.34 20.84 13.05
C ALA A 259 15.63 20.03 12.83
N VAL A 260 15.69 19.16 11.83
CA VAL A 260 16.91 18.41 11.45
C VAL A 260 17.19 18.60 9.97
N TYR A 261 18.31 19.25 9.65
CA TYR A 261 18.71 19.55 8.28
C TYR A 261 20.02 18.83 7.93
N VAL A 262 19.99 17.97 6.91
CA VAL A 262 21.13 17.19 6.43
C VAL A 262 21.32 17.47 4.95
N SER A 263 22.49 18.02 4.58
CA SER A 263 22.70 18.49 3.21
C SER A 263 24.14 18.31 2.74
N GLY A 264 24.27 17.78 1.53
CA GLY A 264 25.53 17.61 0.83
C GLY A 264 26.03 16.17 0.85
N ALA A 265 26.71 15.77 -0.23
CA ALA A 265 27.20 14.41 -0.40
C ALA A 265 28.05 13.95 0.80
N GLY A 266 27.75 12.75 1.31
CA GLY A 266 28.40 12.15 2.46
C GLY A 266 27.95 12.70 3.83
N ALA A 267 27.10 13.73 3.87
CA ALA A 267 26.50 14.17 5.12
C ALA A 267 25.49 13.11 5.63
N SER A 268 25.53 12.79 6.92
CA SER A 268 24.64 11.77 7.48
C SER A 268 24.18 12.06 8.91
N VAL A 269 22.94 11.70 9.23
CA VAL A 269 22.44 11.74 10.61
C VAL A 269 21.83 10.39 11.02
N THR A 270 22.06 9.97 12.25
CA THR A 270 21.32 8.87 12.88
C THR A 270 20.57 9.42 14.08
N LEU A 271 19.25 9.28 14.07
CA LEU A 271 18.36 9.61 15.18
C LEU A 271 17.92 8.29 15.83
N GLU A 272 18.28 8.10 17.09
CA GLU A 272 17.93 6.89 17.85
C GLU A 272 17.16 7.31 19.11
N ARG A 273 15.91 6.84 19.25
CA ARG A 273 15.04 7.19 20.40
C ARG A 273 14.88 8.70 20.60
N CYS A 274 14.87 9.45 19.50
CA CYS A 274 14.74 10.91 19.51
C CYS A 274 13.29 11.35 19.30
N VAL A 275 13.03 12.62 19.58
CA VAL A 275 11.78 13.30 19.24
C VAL A 275 12.09 14.56 18.44
N VAL A 276 11.41 14.72 17.31
CA VAL A 276 11.44 15.92 16.47
C VAL A 276 10.04 16.49 16.42
N ARG A 277 9.79 17.65 17.03
CA ARG A 277 8.41 18.14 17.15
C ARG A 277 8.20 19.63 17.17
N ASP A 278 6.94 20.00 16.92
CA ASP A 278 6.41 21.35 17.10
C ASP A 278 7.22 22.43 16.39
N THR A 279 7.81 22.12 15.25
CA THR A 279 8.49 23.10 14.40
C THR A 279 7.59 24.31 14.13
N GLN A 280 8.22 25.47 14.10
CA GLN A 280 7.61 26.76 13.83
C GLN A 280 7.89 27.15 12.39
N MET A 281 7.01 27.98 11.85
CA MET A 281 7.12 28.44 10.47
C MET A 281 8.27 29.45 10.33
N ASP A 282 8.87 29.49 9.15
CA ASP A 282 9.77 30.56 8.76
C ASP A 282 9.09 31.96 8.77
N ALA A 283 9.87 32.99 8.48
CA ALA A 283 9.38 34.38 8.46
C ALA A 283 8.36 34.67 7.33
N GLN A 284 8.13 33.72 6.41
CA GLN A 284 7.18 33.80 5.32
C GLN A 284 5.92 32.94 5.58
N ASP A 285 5.78 32.39 6.79
CA ASP A 285 4.71 31.45 7.16
C ASP A 285 4.66 30.20 6.24
N ALA A 286 5.80 29.81 5.64
CA ALA A 286 5.88 28.79 4.60
C ALA A 286 6.30 27.41 5.12
N TYR A 287 7.47 27.29 5.73
CA TYR A 287 8.05 26.00 6.10
C TYR A 287 8.27 25.82 7.59
N GLY A 288 7.96 24.61 8.09
CA GLY A 288 8.22 24.15 9.46
C GLY A 288 8.63 22.67 9.45
N ILE A 289 9.66 22.30 8.69
CA ILE A 289 9.98 20.91 8.39
C ILE A 289 10.58 20.19 9.59
N GLY A 290 10.08 19.00 9.92
CA GLY A 290 10.67 18.15 10.95
C GLY A 290 12.09 17.69 10.59
N VAL A 291 12.20 16.86 9.55
CA VAL A 291 13.48 16.34 9.07
C VAL A 291 13.61 16.61 7.58
N TYR A 292 14.74 17.18 7.13
CA TYR A 292 14.99 17.50 5.72
C TYR A 292 16.35 16.97 5.28
N VAL A 293 16.36 16.06 4.31
CA VAL A 293 17.56 15.36 3.80
C VAL A 293 17.70 15.58 2.30
N VAL A 294 18.77 16.23 1.87
CA VAL A 294 18.95 16.69 0.47
C VAL A 294 20.38 16.58 -0.04
N ASN A 295 20.57 16.80 -1.34
CA ASN A 295 21.87 16.98 -1.98
C ASN A 295 22.83 15.80 -1.71
N GLY A 296 22.37 14.56 -1.89
CA GLY A 296 23.21 13.38 -1.68
C GLY A 296 23.43 12.98 -0.21
N ALA A 297 22.73 13.63 0.73
CA ALA A 297 22.79 13.31 2.15
C ALA A 297 22.00 12.05 2.52
N SER A 298 22.23 11.53 3.73
CA SER A 298 21.51 10.38 4.26
C SER A 298 21.00 10.57 5.69
N ALA A 299 19.91 9.89 6.05
CA ALA A 299 19.45 9.82 7.44
C ALA A 299 18.97 8.42 7.83
N THR A 300 19.18 8.07 9.10
CA THR A 300 18.59 6.87 9.72
C THR A 300 17.73 7.29 10.91
N LEU A 301 16.46 6.88 10.92
CA LEU A 301 15.52 7.11 12.02
C LEU A 301 15.18 5.74 12.64
N GLN A 302 15.59 5.53 13.89
CA GLN A 302 15.33 4.31 14.64
C GLN A 302 14.59 4.66 15.94
N ASP A 303 13.43 4.03 16.16
CA ASP A 303 12.57 4.25 17.34
C ASP A 303 12.33 5.75 17.63
N THR A 304 12.22 6.56 16.57
CA THR A 304 12.16 8.02 16.63
C THR A 304 10.74 8.50 16.34
N ALA A 305 10.30 9.54 17.04
CA ALA A 305 9.01 10.17 16.84
C ALA A 305 9.16 11.55 16.17
N VAL A 306 8.47 11.77 15.07
CA VAL A 306 8.39 13.05 14.36
C VAL A 306 6.93 13.52 14.42
N THR A 307 6.63 14.50 15.28
CA THR A 307 5.24 14.79 15.68
C THR A 307 4.92 16.28 15.70
N GLY A 308 3.69 16.67 15.34
CA GLY A 308 3.20 18.04 15.55
C GLY A 308 3.88 19.12 14.69
N ASN A 309 4.72 18.72 13.74
CA ASN A 309 5.46 19.62 12.85
C ASN A 309 4.52 20.30 11.85
N ARG A 310 5.02 21.34 11.15
CA ARG A 310 4.23 22.11 10.17
C ARG A 310 4.73 21.93 8.75
N SER A 311 3.82 21.97 7.79
CA SER A 311 4.08 21.69 6.37
C SER A 311 4.51 20.24 6.10
N PHE A 312 5.62 19.78 6.71
CA PHE A 312 6.20 18.46 6.45
C PHE A 312 6.78 17.81 7.71
N GLY A 313 6.49 16.52 7.91
CA GLY A 313 7.17 15.71 8.92
C GLY A 313 8.59 15.35 8.48
N LEU A 314 8.72 14.73 7.31
CA LEU A 314 9.98 14.32 6.70
C LEU A 314 9.99 14.70 5.22
N VAL A 315 11.06 15.36 4.78
CA VAL A 315 11.33 15.69 3.37
C VAL A 315 12.63 15.02 2.93
N VAL A 316 12.60 14.35 1.77
CA VAL A 316 13.77 13.71 1.17
C VAL A 316 13.90 14.09 -0.29
N GLY A 317 15.08 14.61 -0.65
CA GLY A 317 15.38 15.11 -1.97
C GLY A 317 14.91 16.55 -2.20
N ASP A 318 15.27 17.10 -3.36
CA ASP A 318 15.02 18.48 -3.75
C ASP A 318 14.50 18.50 -5.20
N PRO A 319 13.36 19.17 -5.51
CA PRO A 319 12.85 19.30 -6.87
C PRO A 319 13.84 19.94 -7.84
N ASP A 320 14.71 20.83 -7.37
CA ASP A 320 15.61 21.60 -8.22
C ASP A 320 16.91 20.84 -8.56
N GLN A 321 17.12 19.65 -7.97
CA GLN A 321 18.35 18.87 -8.11
C GLN A 321 18.10 17.55 -8.83
N THR A 322 18.94 17.25 -9.83
CA THR A 322 18.74 16.07 -10.71
C THR A 322 19.87 15.04 -10.62
N GLN A 323 20.91 15.27 -9.84
CA GLN A 323 22.10 14.38 -9.80
C GLN A 323 22.35 13.70 -8.45
N ASP A 324 22.24 14.42 -7.34
CA ASP A 324 22.63 13.90 -6.03
C ASP A 324 21.44 13.29 -5.28
N SER A 325 21.40 11.95 -5.21
CA SER A 325 20.27 11.27 -4.57
C SER A 325 20.34 11.26 -3.04
N ALA A 326 19.31 11.82 -2.41
CA ALA A 326 19.15 11.74 -0.96
C ALA A 326 18.58 10.38 -0.54
N SER A 327 18.98 9.88 0.64
CA SER A 327 18.51 8.57 1.12
C SER A 327 18.08 8.57 2.58
N VAL A 328 16.99 7.88 2.90
CA VAL A 328 16.54 7.73 4.28
C VAL A 328 16.18 6.27 4.59
N THR A 329 16.61 5.79 5.75
CA THR A 329 16.13 4.54 6.34
C THR A 329 15.35 4.84 7.61
N MET A 330 14.13 4.34 7.72
CA MET A 330 13.27 4.55 8.86
C MET A 330 12.77 3.20 9.38
N ARG A 331 13.03 2.92 10.66
CA ARG A 331 12.61 1.68 11.31
C ARG A 331 11.99 1.95 12.68
N ARG A 332 10.88 1.27 12.98
CA ARG A 332 10.15 1.39 14.26
C ARG A 332 9.83 2.83 14.67
N SER A 333 9.66 3.71 13.70
CA SER A 333 9.52 5.14 13.91
C SER A 333 8.12 5.61 13.57
N ILE A 334 7.73 6.77 14.09
CA ILE A 334 6.37 7.30 14.00
C ILE A 334 6.43 8.72 13.43
N ILE A 335 5.68 8.99 12.36
CA ILE A 335 5.43 10.33 11.84
C ILE A 335 3.94 10.64 11.98
N ARG A 336 3.59 11.68 12.73
CA ARG A 336 2.18 12.02 12.94
C ARG A 336 1.85 13.46 13.24
N ASP A 337 0.58 13.79 13.12
CA ASP A 337 0.02 15.09 13.49
C ASP A 337 0.73 16.26 12.77
N THR A 338 1.18 16.03 11.53
CA THR A 338 1.77 17.09 10.70
C THR A 338 0.66 18.03 10.24
N ARG A 339 0.81 19.31 10.57
CA ARG A 339 -0.20 20.35 10.34
C ARG A 339 0.12 21.18 9.11
N PRO A 340 -0.89 21.73 8.41
CA PRO A 340 -0.65 22.67 7.32
C PRO A 340 0.04 23.95 7.81
N SER A 341 0.86 24.55 6.95
CA SER A 341 1.19 25.97 7.04
C SER A 341 0.16 26.83 6.29
N PRO A 342 -0.06 28.08 6.69
CA PRO A 342 -0.94 29.02 5.99
C PRO A 342 -0.52 29.27 4.54
N ALA A 343 0.79 29.35 4.25
CA ALA A 343 1.25 29.68 2.89
C ALA A 343 1.20 28.48 1.93
N MET A 344 1.52 27.27 2.40
CA MET A 344 1.55 26.07 1.54
C MET A 344 0.20 25.33 1.52
N GLY A 345 -0.60 25.41 2.60
CA GLY A 345 -1.92 24.79 2.69
C GLY A 345 -1.93 23.27 2.91
N TYR A 346 -0.76 22.63 3.04
CA TYR A 346 -0.61 21.17 3.17
C TYR A 346 0.24 20.80 4.38
N GLY A 347 -0.14 19.74 5.10
CA GLY A 347 0.60 19.12 6.21
C GLY A 347 0.91 17.66 5.92
N GLN A 348 1.98 17.40 5.16
CA GLN A 348 2.30 16.06 4.69
C GLN A 348 3.20 15.33 5.68
N GLY A 349 2.89 14.07 6.01
CA GLY A 349 3.75 13.26 6.87
C GLY A 349 5.13 13.07 6.23
N MET A 350 5.16 12.60 4.99
CA MET A 350 6.38 12.38 4.22
C MET A 350 6.25 12.96 2.81
N HIS A 351 7.26 13.71 2.37
CA HIS A 351 7.36 14.25 1.02
C HIS A 351 8.69 13.86 0.40
N LEU A 352 8.65 13.17 -0.72
CA LEU A 352 9.82 12.76 -1.48
C LEU A 352 9.77 13.39 -2.86
N GLU A 353 10.87 14.04 -3.24
CA GLU A 353 10.93 14.77 -4.49
C GLU A 353 12.35 14.85 -5.06
N GLY A 354 12.47 14.70 -6.38
CA GLY A 354 13.78 14.57 -7.03
C GLY A 354 14.44 13.22 -6.74
N PRO A 355 15.69 12.99 -7.16
CA PRO A 355 16.39 11.74 -6.88
C PRO A 355 16.40 11.44 -5.38
N ALA A 356 15.55 10.54 -4.92
CA ALA A 356 15.38 10.26 -3.51
C ALA A 356 14.98 8.80 -3.31
N THR A 357 15.60 8.14 -2.33
CA THR A 357 15.29 6.76 -1.98
C THR A 357 14.95 6.68 -0.50
N ILE A 358 13.78 6.15 -0.16
CA ILE A 358 13.44 5.88 1.22
C ILE A 358 13.06 4.41 1.43
N THR A 359 13.58 3.84 2.52
CA THR A 359 13.17 2.54 3.04
C THR A 359 12.52 2.74 4.39
N VAL A 360 11.26 2.31 4.52
CA VAL A 360 10.46 2.40 5.74
C VAL A 360 10.04 1.00 6.14
N GLU A 361 10.42 0.57 7.34
CA GLU A 361 10.14 -0.76 7.86
C GLU A 361 9.54 -0.69 9.27
N GLU A 362 8.53 -1.52 9.56
CA GLU A 362 7.92 -1.61 10.89
C GLU A 362 7.55 -0.23 11.48
N SER A 363 7.02 0.69 10.66
CA SER A 363 6.84 2.08 11.06
C SER A 363 5.42 2.58 10.80
N VAL A 364 5.12 3.77 11.31
CA VAL A 364 3.77 4.34 11.27
C VAL A 364 3.80 5.77 10.74
N VAL A 365 2.97 6.05 9.75
CA VAL A 365 2.65 7.40 9.27
C VAL A 365 1.16 7.62 9.51
N ARG A 366 0.79 8.50 10.44
CA ARG A 366 -0.63 8.60 10.85
C ARG A 366 -1.11 10.00 11.16
N ASP A 367 -2.41 10.21 11.00
CA ASP A 367 -3.11 11.43 11.43
C ASP A 367 -2.46 12.72 10.90
N ASN A 368 -1.95 12.66 9.66
CA ASN A 368 -1.44 13.81 8.92
C ASN A 368 -2.52 14.33 7.97
N GLN A 369 -2.30 15.46 7.30
CA GLN A 369 -3.22 15.89 6.26
C GLN A 369 -3.06 15.01 5.00
N ASP A 370 -1.83 14.78 4.59
CA ASP A 370 -1.46 13.75 3.62
C ASP A 370 -0.46 12.78 4.26
N GLY A 371 -0.54 11.51 3.89
CA GLY A 371 0.34 10.48 4.43
C GLY A 371 1.74 10.57 3.83
N ILE A 372 1.89 10.04 2.62
CA ILE A 372 3.17 9.96 1.90
C ILE A 372 2.99 10.45 0.46
N ALA A 373 3.75 11.47 0.06
CA ALA A 373 3.85 11.92 -1.32
C ALA A 373 5.21 11.55 -1.91
N VAL A 374 5.21 10.90 -3.07
CA VAL A 374 6.41 10.51 -3.84
C VAL A 374 6.27 11.10 -5.22
N LYS A 375 7.19 11.99 -5.62
CA LYS A 375 7.05 12.80 -6.83
C LYS A 375 8.29 12.76 -7.71
N ASN A 376 8.07 12.85 -9.00
CA ASN A 376 9.06 12.97 -10.07
C ASN A 376 9.87 11.67 -10.30
N PRO A 377 10.54 11.51 -11.46
CA PRO A 377 11.35 10.34 -11.73
C PRO A 377 12.57 10.25 -10.82
N ALA A 378 13.14 9.04 -10.70
CA ALA A 378 14.25 8.72 -9.79
C ALA A 378 13.92 8.84 -8.28
N THR A 379 12.64 8.95 -7.95
CA THR A 379 12.12 8.96 -6.58
C THR A 379 11.50 7.61 -6.26
N THR A 380 12.02 6.91 -5.25
CA THR A 380 11.60 5.55 -4.90
C THR A 380 11.23 5.41 -3.42
N LEU A 381 10.09 4.78 -3.16
CA LEU A 381 9.61 4.41 -1.83
C LEU A 381 9.57 2.89 -1.68
N THR A 382 10.27 2.35 -0.69
CA THR A 382 10.06 0.98 -0.21
C THR A 382 9.42 1.03 1.17
N LEU A 383 8.17 0.54 1.28
CA LEU A 383 7.43 0.48 2.53
C LEU A 383 7.13 -0.99 2.86
N ALA A 384 7.59 -1.45 4.01
CA ALA A 384 7.41 -2.83 4.46
C ALA A 384 6.87 -2.88 5.89
N HIS A 385 5.93 -3.78 6.16
CA HIS A 385 5.45 -4.06 7.52
C HIS A 385 4.98 -2.81 8.28
N SER A 386 4.35 -1.88 7.57
CA SER A 386 4.11 -0.52 8.06
C SER A 386 2.67 -0.09 7.88
N VAL A 387 2.26 0.92 8.65
CA VAL A 387 0.90 1.47 8.63
C VAL A 387 0.91 2.90 8.10
N VAL A 388 0.01 3.20 7.16
CA VAL A 388 -0.35 4.57 6.78
C VAL A 388 -1.83 4.79 7.08
N ARG A 389 -2.14 5.66 8.05
CA ARG A 389 -3.49 5.74 8.63
C ARG A 389 -4.01 7.15 8.81
N GLY A 390 -5.30 7.33 8.52
CA GLY A 390 -6.04 8.48 9.01
C GLY A 390 -5.59 9.81 8.40
N SER A 391 -5.11 9.82 7.16
CA SER A 391 -4.85 11.06 6.43
C SER A 391 -6.17 11.81 6.17
N ARG A 392 -6.19 13.11 6.50
CA ARG A 392 -7.42 13.93 6.49
C ARG A 392 -7.31 15.14 5.56
N PRO A 393 -8.37 15.49 4.83
CA PRO A 393 -8.32 16.65 3.96
C PRO A 393 -8.21 17.95 4.78
N ASN A 394 -7.78 19.05 4.13
CA ASN A 394 -7.84 20.38 4.73
C ASN A 394 -9.27 20.91 4.86
N ALA A 395 -9.40 22.15 5.36
CA ALA A 395 -10.67 22.84 5.51
C ALA A 395 -11.46 23.01 4.19
N GLU A 396 -10.78 22.99 3.04
CA GLU A 396 -11.37 23.05 1.70
C GLU A 396 -11.73 21.66 1.14
N GLY A 397 -11.50 20.60 1.91
CA GLY A 397 -11.69 19.21 1.51
C GLY A 397 -10.64 18.67 0.52
N LEU A 398 -9.60 19.44 0.21
CA LEU A 398 -8.50 18.97 -0.62
C LEU A 398 -7.58 18.06 0.21
N PHE A 399 -6.76 17.20 -0.42
CA PHE A 399 -5.81 16.29 0.25
C PHE A 399 -6.48 15.08 0.93
N GLY A 400 -5.80 14.48 1.90
CA GLY A 400 -6.28 13.31 2.63
C GLY A 400 -5.69 12.00 2.15
N TYR A 401 -4.79 12.03 1.17
CA TYR A 401 -4.27 10.83 0.52
C TYR A 401 -3.46 9.97 1.49
N GLY A 402 -3.59 8.65 1.37
CA GLY A 402 -2.69 7.72 2.06
C GLY A 402 -1.29 7.79 1.45
N ILE A 403 -1.13 7.29 0.23
CA ILE A 403 0.11 7.32 -0.54
C ILE A 403 -0.17 7.85 -1.95
N THR A 404 0.60 8.83 -2.39
CA THR A 404 0.53 9.39 -3.75
C THR A 404 1.85 9.21 -4.46
N LEU A 405 1.81 8.63 -5.66
CA LEU A 405 2.92 8.52 -6.62
C LEU A 405 2.61 9.45 -7.78
N ALA A 406 3.44 10.47 -7.98
CA ALA A 406 3.26 11.45 -9.05
C ALA A 406 4.45 11.50 -9.99
N ASN A 407 4.20 11.84 -11.26
CA ASN A 407 5.24 12.17 -12.23
C ASN A 407 6.36 11.12 -12.35
N GLY A 408 6.03 9.84 -12.60
CA GLY A 408 7.08 8.82 -12.83
C GLY A 408 7.77 8.32 -11.56
N ALA A 409 7.30 8.71 -10.38
CA ALA A 409 7.72 8.13 -9.11
C ALA A 409 7.36 6.65 -9.01
N GLU A 410 8.15 5.90 -8.24
CA GLU A 410 7.93 4.48 -8.00
C GLU A 410 7.76 4.15 -6.51
N ALA A 411 6.89 3.18 -6.21
CA ALA A 411 6.80 2.61 -4.87
C ALA A 411 6.60 1.10 -4.86
N THR A 412 7.18 0.45 -3.85
CA THR A 412 6.95 -0.95 -3.50
C THR A 412 6.42 -1.04 -2.09
N LEU A 413 5.21 -1.58 -1.93
CA LEU A 413 4.55 -1.79 -0.65
C LEU A 413 4.43 -3.29 -0.40
N THR A 414 4.94 -3.78 0.75
CA THR A 414 4.86 -5.20 1.12
C THR A 414 4.36 -5.34 2.55
N SER A 415 3.28 -6.11 2.74
CA SER A 415 2.75 -6.38 4.07
C SER A 415 2.41 -5.09 4.82
N CYS A 416 1.63 -4.20 4.19
CA CYS A 416 1.26 -2.90 4.76
C CYS A 416 -0.24 -2.82 5.09
N ALA A 417 -0.60 -1.85 5.92
CA ALA A 417 -1.99 -1.47 6.14
C ALA A 417 -2.19 0.02 5.82
N ILE A 418 -3.01 0.31 4.82
CA ILE A 418 -3.37 1.66 4.38
C ILE A 418 -4.84 1.88 4.76
N VAL A 419 -5.08 2.60 5.85
CA VAL A 419 -6.35 2.51 6.59
C VAL A 419 -6.97 3.87 6.87
N GLY A 420 -8.26 4.04 6.56
CA GLY A 420 -9.01 5.19 7.05
C GLY A 420 -8.51 6.54 6.51
N ASN A 421 -7.81 6.52 5.38
CA ASN A 421 -7.39 7.73 4.67
C ASN A 421 -8.57 8.33 3.90
N THR A 422 -8.42 9.54 3.40
CA THR A 422 -9.48 10.23 2.65
C THR A 422 -9.09 10.37 1.19
N THR A 423 -10.05 10.48 0.27
CA THR A 423 -9.81 10.67 -1.18
C THR A 423 -9.25 9.43 -1.91
N ALA A 424 -8.05 8.96 -1.56
CA ALA A 424 -7.52 7.68 -2.02
C ALA A 424 -6.57 7.03 -1.00
N GLY A 425 -6.60 5.70 -0.91
CA GLY A 425 -5.62 4.92 -0.14
C GLY A 425 -4.25 4.95 -0.82
N VAL A 426 -4.20 4.52 -2.07
CA VAL A 426 -3.01 4.63 -2.94
C VAL A 426 -3.40 5.23 -4.28
N LEU A 427 -2.69 6.28 -4.71
CA LEU A 427 -2.90 6.97 -5.96
C LEU A 427 -1.60 6.98 -6.78
N ALA A 428 -1.63 6.50 -8.02
CA ALA A 428 -0.58 6.73 -9.01
C ALA A 428 -1.11 7.67 -10.10
N ASN A 429 -0.54 8.87 -10.22
CA ASN A 429 -1.03 9.93 -11.09
C ASN A 429 0.09 10.51 -11.96
N GLY A 430 0.02 10.30 -13.28
CA GLY A 430 1.05 10.78 -14.19
C GLY A 430 1.10 12.28 -14.38
N LEU A 431 0.04 13.04 -14.06
CA LEU A 431 -0.19 14.50 -14.28
C LEU A 431 0.06 15.02 -15.71
N ASP A 432 1.17 14.66 -16.36
CA ASP A 432 1.61 15.07 -17.69
C ASP A 432 1.38 14.00 -18.79
N TYR A 433 0.84 12.82 -18.44
CA TYR A 433 0.63 11.64 -19.29
C TYR A 433 1.90 10.98 -19.88
N GLU A 434 3.07 11.61 -19.75
CA GLU A 434 4.35 11.09 -20.23
C GLU A 434 5.10 10.35 -19.12
N SER A 435 5.04 10.92 -17.92
CA SER A 435 5.58 10.39 -16.70
C SER A 435 4.66 9.29 -16.18
N LYS A 436 5.15 8.05 -16.17
CA LYS A 436 4.37 6.85 -15.85
C LYS A 436 4.67 6.39 -14.43
N PRO A 437 4.04 6.94 -13.38
CA PRO A 437 4.29 6.50 -12.02
C PRO A 437 3.84 5.04 -11.85
N LYS A 438 4.61 4.29 -11.06
CA LYS A 438 4.40 2.86 -10.89
C LYS A 438 4.36 2.46 -9.42
N GLY A 439 3.30 1.76 -9.02
CA GLY A 439 3.19 1.13 -7.70
C GLY A 439 3.15 -0.40 -7.80
N THR A 440 3.93 -1.07 -6.95
CA THR A 440 3.89 -2.53 -6.72
C THR A 440 3.38 -2.77 -5.30
N ILE A 441 2.25 -3.45 -5.15
CA ILE A 441 1.57 -3.65 -3.86
C ILE A 441 1.41 -5.14 -3.60
N ARG A 442 1.95 -5.65 -2.49
CA ARG A 442 1.93 -7.07 -2.15
C ARG A 442 1.48 -7.29 -0.72
N SER A 443 0.63 -8.30 -0.51
CA SER A 443 0.20 -8.72 0.84
C SER A 443 -0.31 -7.55 1.69
N THR A 444 -0.97 -6.58 1.06
CA THR A 444 -1.31 -5.29 1.69
C THR A 444 -2.82 -5.19 1.84
N VAL A 445 -3.27 -4.53 2.91
CA VAL A 445 -4.68 -4.19 3.11
C VAL A 445 -4.88 -2.71 2.87
N ILE A 446 -5.80 -2.35 1.97
CA ILE A 446 -6.25 -0.98 1.76
C ILE A 446 -7.72 -0.91 2.12
N ARG A 447 -8.05 -0.27 3.25
CA ARG A 447 -9.41 -0.34 3.77
C ARG A 447 -9.96 0.97 4.31
N ASN A 448 -11.28 1.07 4.20
CA ASN A 448 -12.06 2.18 4.72
C ASN A 448 -11.54 3.54 4.24
N THR A 449 -11.10 3.64 2.98
CA THR A 449 -10.83 4.96 2.41
C THR A 449 -12.15 5.72 2.31
N MET A 450 -12.18 6.88 2.95
CA MET A 450 -13.36 7.73 3.08
C MET A 450 -13.38 8.78 1.97
N HIS A 451 -14.57 9.30 1.67
CA HIS A 451 -14.69 10.46 0.80
C HIS A 451 -14.36 11.76 1.54
N SER A 452 -13.96 12.78 0.79
CA SER A 452 -13.86 14.15 1.29
C SER A 452 -15.17 14.93 1.03
N PRO A 453 -15.48 16.01 1.76
CA PRO A 453 -16.59 16.91 1.40
C PRO A 453 -16.47 17.57 0.02
N SER A 454 -15.24 17.87 -0.45
CA SER A 454 -15.03 18.52 -1.77
C SER A 454 -14.60 17.55 -2.87
N ALA A 455 -14.24 16.32 -2.52
CA ALA A 455 -13.99 15.23 -3.46
C ALA A 455 -14.81 14.00 -3.04
N PRO A 456 -15.89 13.63 -3.77
CA PRO A 456 -16.78 12.54 -3.39
C PRO A 456 -16.15 11.14 -3.57
N TYR A 457 -14.83 11.07 -3.73
CA TYR A 457 -14.05 9.86 -4.00
C TYR A 457 -13.43 9.36 -2.71
N GLY A 458 -13.49 8.05 -2.47
CA GLY A 458 -12.77 7.39 -1.38
C GLY A 458 -12.09 6.13 -1.89
N TYR A 459 -11.28 6.29 -2.94
CA TYR A 459 -10.77 5.16 -3.70
C TYR A 459 -9.84 4.28 -2.88
N GLY A 460 -9.96 2.96 -2.98
CA GLY A 460 -8.96 2.06 -2.42
C GLY A 460 -7.61 2.30 -3.10
N ALA A 461 -7.51 1.90 -4.36
CA ALA A 461 -6.35 2.16 -5.20
C ALA A 461 -6.75 2.80 -6.54
N ALA A 462 -6.05 3.84 -6.97
CA ALA A 462 -6.36 4.55 -8.20
C ALA A 462 -5.13 4.76 -9.09
N ALA A 463 -5.28 4.51 -10.39
CA ALA A 463 -4.30 4.79 -11.43
C ALA A 463 -4.87 5.85 -12.39
N GLN A 464 -4.12 6.95 -12.58
CA GLN A 464 -4.57 8.11 -13.35
C GLN A 464 -3.48 8.61 -14.31
N ALA A 465 -3.91 9.13 -15.46
CA ALA A 465 -3.08 9.78 -16.47
C ALA A 465 -1.79 9.00 -16.79
N GLY A 466 -1.90 7.71 -17.15
CA GLY A 466 -0.73 6.87 -17.44
C GLY A 466 -0.13 6.13 -16.23
N GLY A 467 -0.68 6.36 -15.03
CA GLY A 467 -0.28 5.65 -13.81
C GLY A 467 -0.53 4.14 -13.90
N ARG A 468 0.31 3.37 -13.21
CA ARG A 468 0.23 1.90 -13.19
C ARG A 468 0.33 1.35 -11.77
N LEU A 469 -0.65 0.55 -11.36
CA LEU A 469 -0.58 -0.20 -10.12
C LEU A 469 -0.65 -1.71 -10.39
N GLU A 470 0.29 -2.45 -9.81
CA GLU A 470 0.27 -3.91 -9.80
C GLU A 470 0.06 -4.40 -8.36
N ILE A 471 -0.97 -5.21 -8.13
CA ILE A 471 -1.51 -5.56 -6.81
C ILE A 471 -1.62 -7.09 -6.70
N TRP A 472 -0.85 -7.67 -5.77
CA TRP A 472 -0.83 -9.11 -5.50
C TRP A 472 -1.21 -9.45 -4.07
N ASP A 473 -1.94 -10.55 -3.88
CA ASP A 473 -2.18 -11.14 -2.57
C ASP A 473 -2.75 -10.12 -1.57
N SER A 474 -3.55 -9.16 -2.05
CA SER A 474 -3.95 -7.96 -1.28
C SER A 474 -5.46 -7.84 -1.14
N ALA A 475 -5.90 -7.08 -0.15
CA ALA A 475 -7.31 -6.88 0.15
C ALA A 475 -7.68 -5.40 0.09
N LEU A 476 -8.69 -5.07 -0.72
CA LEU A 476 -9.31 -3.76 -0.75
C LEU A 476 -10.72 -3.88 -0.17
N VAL A 477 -10.94 -3.30 1.02
CA VAL A 477 -12.12 -3.61 1.84
C VAL A 477 -12.81 -2.34 2.33
N GLY A 478 -14.12 -2.21 2.13
CA GLY A 478 -14.88 -1.13 2.77
C GLY A 478 -14.54 0.27 2.26
N ASN A 479 -13.87 0.39 1.12
CA ASN A 479 -13.54 1.68 0.50
C ASN A 479 -14.81 2.35 -0.05
N THR A 480 -14.78 3.66 -0.24
CA THR A 480 -15.97 4.42 -0.69
C THR A 480 -15.85 4.79 -2.16
N ASN A 481 -16.97 4.80 -2.89
CA ASN A 481 -17.07 5.14 -4.31
C ASN A 481 -16.42 4.10 -5.24
N GLY A 482 -15.15 3.72 -5.03
CA GLY A 482 -14.43 2.76 -5.86
C GLY A 482 -13.40 1.94 -5.09
N GLY A 483 -13.38 0.62 -5.27
CA GLY A 483 -12.35 -0.25 -4.72
C GLY A 483 -11.02 -0.06 -5.46
N VAL A 484 -11.01 -0.36 -6.77
CA VAL A 484 -9.90 -0.04 -7.68
C VAL A 484 -10.40 0.80 -8.87
N VAL A 485 -9.66 1.85 -9.24
CA VAL A 485 -10.08 2.77 -10.30
C VAL A 485 -8.94 3.04 -11.27
N ALA A 486 -9.19 2.92 -12.57
CA ALA A 486 -8.32 3.45 -13.61
C ALA A 486 -9.08 4.49 -14.42
N ASN A 487 -8.66 5.75 -14.35
CA ASN A 487 -9.24 6.82 -15.14
C ASN A 487 -8.16 7.60 -15.89
N LEU A 488 -8.58 8.35 -16.89
CA LEU A 488 -7.74 9.06 -17.85
C LEU A 488 -6.86 8.11 -18.72
N PRO A 489 -6.65 8.42 -20.01
CA PRO A 489 -5.97 7.52 -20.94
C PRO A 489 -4.59 7.02 -20.48
N GLY A 490 -4.28 5.76 -20.78
CA GLY A 490 -2.99 5.14 -20.50
C GLY A 490 -2.86 4.52 -19.10
N SER A 491 -3.81 4.76 -18.21
CA SER A 491 -3.81 4.20 -16.86
C SER A 491 -4.06 2.69 -16.85
N SER A 492 -3.37 1.96 -15.97
CA SER A 492 -3.50 0.50 -15.89
C SER A 492 -3.46 -0.07 -14.48
N LEU A 493 -4.26 -1.11 -14.28
CA LEU A 493 -4.34 -1.90 -13.05
C LEU A 493 -4.10 -3.37 -13.36
N VAL A 494 -3.26 -4.03 -12.56
CA VAL A 494 -3.04 -5.48 -12.62
C VAL A 494 -3.31 -6.07 -11.24
N LEU A 495 -4.28 -6.97 -11.14
CA LEU A 495 -4.68 -7.63 -9.91
C LEU A 495 -4.40 -9.13 -10.01
N THR A 496 -3.78 -9.72 -9.00
CA THR A 496 -3.53 -11.16 -8.95
C THR A 496 -3.75 -11.66 -7.52
N ARG A 497 -4.67 -12.61 -7.33
CA ARG A 497 -5.02 -13.08 -5.96
C ARG A 497 -5.40 -11.93 -5.05
N THR A 498 -6.20 -11.01 -5.57
CA THR A 498 -6.63 -9.81 -4.84
C THR A 498 -8.13 -9.83 -4.65
N THR A 499 -8.60 -9.51 -3.44
CA THR A 499 -10.02 -9.33 -3.17
C THR A 499 -10.37 -7.86 -3.11
N VAL A 500 -11.43 -7.47 -3.81
CA VAL A 500 -12.04 -6.13 -3.73
C VAL A 500 -13.47 -6.30 -3.26
N ARG A 501 -13.75 -5.87 -2.03
CA ARG A 501 -15.01 -6.20 -1.39
C ARG A 501 -15.60 -5.11 -0.54
N ASP A 502 -16.92 -5.18 -0.43
CA ASP A 502 -17.73 -4.33 0.44
C ASP A 502 -17.51 -2.84 0.14
N THR A 503 -17.31 -2.48 -1.13
CA THR A 503 -17.15 -1.07 -1.52
C THR A 503 -18.47 -0.32 -1.31
N GLN A 504 -18.42 0.79 -0.57
CA GLN A 504 -19.57 1.55 -0.13
C GLN A 504 -19.91 2.71 -1.08
N ALA A 505 -21.18 3.11 -1.07
CA ALA A 505 -21.65 4.25 -1.83
C ALA A 505 -21.09 5.57 -1.28
N ASN A 506 -21.00 6.58 -2.15
CA ASN A 506 -20.59 7.94 -1.75
C ASN A 506 -21.73 8.68 -1.01
N GLN A 507 -21.50 9.94 -0.61
CA GLN A 507 -22.51 10.74 0.12
C GLN A 507 -23.84 10.89 -0.62
N GLY A 508 -23.83 10.91 -1.96
CA GLY A 508 -25.04 11.02 -2.76
C GLY A 508 -25.85 9.71 -2.82
N GLY A 509 -25.34 8.63 -2.21
CA GLY A 509 -25.94 7.30 -2.23
C GLY A 509 -25.73 6.54 -3.55
N GLY A 510 -25.00 7.12 -4.50
CA GLY A 510 -24.54 6.45 -5.71
C GLY A 510 -23.13 5.90 -5.56
N PHE A 511 -22.67 5.14 -6.55
CA PHE A 511 -21.35 4.54 -6.61
C PHE A 511 -21.12 3.50 -5.50
N GLY A 512 -19.90 2.99 -5.40
CA GLY A 512 -19.56 1.78 -4.63
C GLY A 512 -19.02 0.66 -5.50
N LEU A 513 -18.38 1.05 -6.60
CA LEU A 513 -17.90 0.17 -7.65
C LEU A 513 -16.74 -0.68 -7.13
N GLY A 514 -16.77 -1.99 -7.35
CA GLY A 514 -15.60 -2.82 -7.01
C GLY A 514 -14.40 -2.40 -7.86
N ALA A 515 -14.58 -2.39 -9.18
CA ALA A 515 -13.62 -1.85 -10.13
C ALA A 515 -14.28 -0.90 -11.14
N SER A 516 -13.57 0.16 -11.52
CA SER A 516 -14.00 1.09 -12.57
C SER A 516 -12.85 1.42 -13.50
N ILE A 517 -13.03 1.19 -14.80
CA ILE A 517 -12.10 1.63 -15.85
C ILE A 517 -12.79 2.51 -16.89
N GLN A 518 -12.12 3.59 -17.28
CA GLN A 518 -12.62 4.55 -18.27
C GLN A 518 -11.92 4.43 -19.64
N LYS A 519 -12.29 5.34 -20.55
CA LYS A 519 -11.74 5.49 -21.90
C LYS A 519 -10.21 5.35 -21.92
N GLY A 520 -9.71 4.42 -22.74
CA GLY A 520 -8.28 4.15 -22.91
C GLY A 520 -7.54 3.58 -21.69
N CYS A 521 -8.26 3.12 -20.66
CA CYS A 521 -7.68 2.47 -19.47
C CYS A 521 -7.73 0.95 -19.56
N ARG A 522 -6.91 0.27 -18.75
CA ARG A 522 -6.88 -1.20 -18.71
C ARG A 522 -6.94 -1.77 -17.30
N LEU A 523 -7.71 -2.84 -17.12
CA LEU A 523 -7.69 -3.69 -15.93
C LEU A 523 -7.45 -5.14 -16.33
N GLU A 524 -6.40 -5.74 -15.79
CA GLU A 524 -6.19 -7.19 -15.79
C GLU A 524 -6.43 -7.74 -14.39
N ALA A 525 -7.28 -8.76 -14.23
CA ALA A 525 -7.40 -9.47 -12.97
C ALA A 525 -7.31 -10.99 -13.18
N SER A 526 -6.53 -11.64 -12.33
CA SER A 526 -6.38 -13.10 -12.33
C SER A 526 -6.54 -13.68 -10.92
N ALA A 527 -7.24 -14.81 -10.80
CA ALA A 527 -7.45 -15.51 -9.53
C ALA A 527 -7.96 -14.58 -8.41
N SER A 528 -8.82 -13.60 -8.75
CA SER A 528 -9.22 -12.47 -7.90
C SER A 528 -10.73 -12.49 -7.63
N SER A 529 -11.19 -11.77 -6.62
CA SER A 529 -12.62 -11.73 -6.25
C SER A 529 -13.16 -10.31 -6.09
N PHE A 530 -14.35 -10.06 -6.63
CA PHE A 530 -15.13 -8.85 -6.44
C PHE A 530 -16.44 -9.20 -5.71
N MET A 531 -16.60 -8.77 -4.46
CA MET A 531 -17.67 -9.26 -3.60
C MET A 531 -18.40 -8.18 -2.82
N GLY A 532 -19.73 -8.25 -2.72
CA GLY A 532 -20.49 -7.35 -1.83
C GLY A 532 -20.38 -5.86 -2.19
N ASN A 533 -19.92 -5.54 -3.41
CA ASN A 533 -19.80 -4.18 -3.89
C ASN A 533 -21.19 -3.64 -4.29
N ARG A 534 -21.34 -2.32 -4.38
CA ARG A 534 -22.61 -1.67 -4.69
C ARG A 534 -22.60 -1.10 -6.11
N GLU A 535 -23.78 -0.87 -6.68
CA GLU A 535 -23.96 -0.37 -8.05
C GLU A 535 -23.49 -1.34 -9.13
N ALA A 536 -22.18 -1.51 -9.28
CA ALA A 536 -21.58 -2.52 -10.12
C ALA A 536 -20.31 -3.11 -9.49
N SER A 537 -20.11 -4.42 -9.60
CA SER A 537 -18.87 -5.03 -9.10
C SER A 537 -17.68 -4.70 -9.99
N VAL A 538 -17.85 -4.70 -11.32
CA VAL A 538 -16.84 -4.21 -12.26
C VAL A 538 -17.50 -3.44 -13.41
N LEU A 539 -16.99 -2.24 -13.69
CA LEU A 539 -17.46 -1.37 -14.76
C LEU A 539 -16.32 -1.01 -15.72
N ALA A 540 -16.57 -1.17 -17.01
CA ALA A 540 -15.72 -0.67 -18.09
C ALA A 540 -16.53 0.25 -19.02
N ASN A 541 -16.06 1.49 -19.17
CA ASN A 541 -16.77 2.51 -19.95
C ASN A 541 -15.85 3.29 -20.87
N GLY A 542 -16.26 3.41 -22.14
CA GLY A 542 -15.59 4.27 -23.11
C GLY A 542 -14.66 3.54 -24.05
N GLU A 543 -14.41 4.16 -25.19
CA GLU A 543 -13.59 3.61 -26.26
C GLU A 543 -12.17 3.24 -25.78
N GLY A 544 -11.73 2.03 -26.14
CA GLY A 544 -10.41 1.54 -25.77
C GLY A 544 -10.24 1.15 -24.30
N ALA A 545 -11.29 1.29 -23.47
CA ALA A 545 -11.31 0.70 -22.13
C ALA A 545 -11.28 -0.83 -22.26
N ARG A 546 -10.30 -1.49 -21.63
CA ARG A 546 -10.08 -2.94 -21.78
C ARG A 546 -10.08 -3.64 -20.43
N LEU A 547 -11.04 -4.56 -20.28
CA LEU A 547 -11.20 -5.39 -19.10
C LEU A 547 -10.82 -6.84 -19.45
N ASP A 548 -9.75 -7.36 -18.87
CA ASP A 548 -9.31 -8.74 -19.02
C ASP A 548 -9.41 -9.46 -17.66
N LEU A 549 -10.40 -10.33 -17.50
CA LEU A 549 -10.69 -11.07 -16.26
C LEU A 549 -10.51 -12.56 -16.50
N ARG A 550 -9.70 -13.21 -15.67
CA ARG A 550 -9.46 -14.65 -15.71
C ARG A 550 -9.55 -15.26 -14.32
N ASP A 551 -10.11 -16.46 -14.17
CA ASP A 551 -10.17 -17.15 -12.87
C ASP A 551 -10.79 -16.24 -11.79
N THR A 552 -11.79 -15.42 -12.16
CA THR A 552 -12.30 -14.33 -11.33
C THR A 552 -13.70 -14.64 -10.82
N LEU A 553 -13.92 -14.41 -9.52
CA LEU A 553 -15.22 -14.51 -8.88
C LEU A 553 -15.85 -13.12 -8.74
N VAL A 554 -17.07 -12.95 -9.25
CA VAL A 554 -17.92 -11.79 -8.99
C VAL A 554 -19.17 -12.29 -8.28
N SER A 555 -19.40 -11.87 -7.05
CA SER A 555 -20.52 -12.40 -6.25
C SER A 555 -21.17 -11.35 -5.35
N GLY A 556 -22.49 -11.40 -5.25
CA GLY A 556 -23.23 -10.62 -4.25
C GLY A 556 -23.24 -9.13 -4.52
N THR A 557 -23.38 -8.69 -5.77
CA THR A 557 -23.45 -7.25 -6.08
C THR A 557 -24.75 -6.66 -5.55
N LEU A 558 -24.61 -5.67 -4.67
CA LEU A 558 -25.68 -4.98 -3.98
C LEU A 558 -26.20 -3.78 -4.78
N PRO A 559 -27.45 -3.35 -4.55
CA PRO A 559 -27.96 -2.15 -5.19
C PRO A 559 -27.27 -0.90 -4.63
N GLN A 560 -27.19 0.15 -5.46
CA GLN A 560 -26.89 1.50 -4.96
C GLN A 560 -27.96 1.99 -3.98
N LEU A 561 -27.62 2.98 -3.15
CA LEU A 561 -28.47 3.44 -2.05
C LEU A 561 -29.47 4.54 -2.46
N SER A 562 -29.23 5.22 -3.56
CA SER A 562 -30.07 6.32 -4.07
C SER A 562 -30.12 6.26 -5.59
N GLY A 563 -31.29 6.53 -6.19
CA GLY A 563 -31.49 6.41 -7.64
C GLY A 563 -32.00 5.02 -8.06
N PRO A 564 -31.88 4.64 -9.34
CA PRO A 564 -32.27 3.31 -9.80
C PRO A 564 -31.48 2.23 -9.04
N PRO A 565 -32.07 1.08 -8.69
CA PRO A 565 -31.43 0.04 -7.87
C PRO A 565 -30.43 -0.79 -8.70
N PHE A 566 -29.46 -0.12 -9.31
CA PHE A 566 -28.38 -0.76 -10.05
C PHE A 566 -27.58 -1.66 -9.10
N GLY A 567 -27.51 -2.94 -9.44
CA GLY A 567 -26.74 -3.98 -8.75
C GLY A 567 -26.21 -4.99 -9.77
N LEU A 568 -25.28 -4.54 -10.60
CA LEU A 568 -24.78 -5.26 -11.77
C LEU A 568 -23.46 -5.97 -11.49
N GLY A 569 -23.33 -7.25 -11.81
CA GLY A 569 -22.06 -7.97 -11.67
C GLY A 569 -20.95 -7.33 -12.50
N LEU A 570 -21.11 -7.40 -13.82
CA LEU A 570 -20.18 -6.84 -14.81
C LEU A 570 -20.94 -5.95 -15.78
N ILE A 571 -20.40 -4.77 -16.07
CA ILE A 571 -20.92 -3.87 -17.11
C ILE A 571 -19.79 -3.40 -18.02
N VAL A 572 -19.99 -3.56 -19.33
CA VAL A 572 -19.11 -3.03 -20.38
C VAL A 572 -19.93 -2.20 -21.35
N LYS A 573 -19.54 -0.94 -21.57
CA LYS A 573 -20.31 -0.05 -22.45
C LYS A 573 -19.49 1.00 -23.21
N ASN A 574 -20.12 1.65 -24.19
CA ASN A 574 -19.60 2.83 -24.90
C ASN A 574 -18.26 2.61 -25.62
N GLY A 575 -18.11 1.50 -26.33
CA GLY A 575 -16.91 1.15 -27.09
C GLY A 575 -15.83 0.44 -26.27
N ALA A 576 -16.14 0.09 -25.02
CA ALA A 576 -15.27 -0.74 -24.18
C ALA A 576 -15.26 -2.21 -24.64
N PHE A 577 -14.21 -2.92 -24.25
CA PHE A 577 -14.04 -4.34 -24.51
C PHE A 577 -13.84 -5.13 -23.22
N MET A 578 -14.52 -6.27 -23.10
CA MET A 578 -14.35 -7.22 -22.01
C MET A 578 -13.96 -8.59 -22.52
N ASN A 579 -12.92 -9.18 -21.93
CA ASN A 579 -12.57 -10.59 -22.05
C ASN A 579 -12.75 -11.24 -20.67
N LEU A 580 -13.67 -12.18 -20.56
CA LEU A 580 -13.96 -12.92 -19.34
C LEU A 580 -13.74 -14.41 -19.59
N GLN A 581 -12.81 -14.99 -18.83
CA GLN A 581 -12.39 -16.38 -19.00
C GLN A 581 -12.38 -17.14 -17.67
N ASP A 582 -12.83 -18.40 -17.66
CA ASP A 582 -12.74 -19.30 -16.51
C ASP A 582 -13.28 -18.66 -15.21
N SER A 583 -14.41 -17.94 -15.31
CA SER A 583 -14.88 -17.01 -14.27
C SER A 583 -16.33 -17.25 -13.89
N LEU A 584 -16.71 -16.82 -12.69
CA LEU A 584 -18.04 -16.95 -12.13
C LEU A 584 -18.65 -15.58 -11.84
N VAL A 585 -19.88 -15.36 -12.28
CA VAL A 585 -20.69 -14.17 -11.93
C VAL A 585 -22.00 -14.63 -11.31
N GLU A 586 -22.19 -14.38 -10.02
CA GLU A 586 -23.39 -14.81 -9.31
C GLU A 586 -24.01 -13.78 -8.37
N LYS A 587 -25.29 -13.99 -8.03
CA LYS A 587 -26.00 -13.29 -6.96
C LYS A 587 -25.94 -11.77 -7.07
N SER A 588 -25.96 -11.24 -8.29
CA SER A 588 -26.11 -9.80 -8.51
C SER A 588 -27.58 -9.42 -8.38
N THR A 589 -27.86 -8.29 -7.72
CA THR A 589 -29.24 -7.87 -7.40
C THR A 589 -30.08 -7.51 -8.64
N ALA A 590 -29.45 -7.22 -9.77
CA ALA A 590 -30.15 -6.90 -11.02
C ALA A 590 -29.67 -7.74 -12.21
N ILE A 591 -28.46 -7.50 -12.71
CA ILE A 591 -27.93 -8.14 -13.92
C ILE A 591 -26.58 -8.77 -13.61
N GLY A 592 -26.36 -10.00 -14.03
CA GLY A 592 -25.05 -10.64 -13.97
C GLY A 592 -24.05 -9.92 -14.88
N ILE A 593 -24.30 -9.95 -16.19
CA ILE A 593 -23.43 -9.30 -17.20
C ILE A 593 -24.25 -8.40 -18.12
N ALA A 594 -23.86 -7.13 -18.26
CA ALA A 594 -24.47 -6.17 -19.19
C ALA A 594 -23.46 -5.68 -20.25
N VAL A 595 -23.86 -5.70 -21.52
CA VAL A 595 -23.05 -5.26 -22.67
C VAL A 595 -23.86 -4.26 -23.51
N ALA A 596 -23.42 -3.00 -23.59
CA ALA A 596 -24.16 -1.94 -24.28
C ALA A 596 -23.25 -1.11 -25.19
N ASN A 597 -23.49 -1.10 -26.51
CA ASN A 597 -22.61 -0.42 -27.47
C ASN A 597 -21.13 -0.81 -27.25
N ALA A 598 -20.86 -2.10 -27.02
CA ALA A 598 -19.56 -2.61 -26.59
C ALA A 598 -19.30 -4.01 -27.15
N SER A 599 -18.07 -4.51 -26.95
CA SER A 599 -17.71 -5.87 -27.34
C SER A 599 -17.35 -6.71 -26.12
N ALA A 600 -17.71 -7.99 -26.16
CA ALA A 600 -17.42 -8.92 -25.07
C ALA A 600 -17.05 -10.31 -25.61
N ARG A 601 -16.08 -10.95 -24.96
CA ARG A 601 -15.73 -12.37 -25.10
C ARG A 601 -15.98 -13.06 -23.77
N LEU A 602 -16.86 -14.07 -23.77
CA LEU A 602 -17.16 -14.90 -22.60
C LEU A 602 -16.77 -16.35 -22.90
N ASP A 603 -15.69 -16.83 -22.31
CA ASP A 603 -15.12 -18.16 -22.57
C ASP A 603 -15.05 -18.99 -21.28
N HIS A 604 -15.76 -20.12 -21.24
CA HIS A 604 -15.87 -20.94 -20.02
C HIS A 604 -16.32 -20.12 -18.79
N VAL A 605 -17.44 -19.40 -18.93
CA VAL A 605 -17.99 -18.54 -17.88
C VAL A 605 -19.22 -19.19 -17.27
N TYR A 606 -19.33 -19.17 -15.94
CA TYR A 606 -20.53 -19.57 -15.22
C TYR A 606 -21.27 -18.32 -14.74
N VAL A 607 -22.53 -18.17 -15.12
CA VAL A 607 -23.37 -17.04 -14.70
C VAL A 607 -24.60 -17.61 -14.00
N SER A 608 -24.77 -17.35 -12.71
CA SER A 608 -25.88 -17.96 -11.97
C SER A 608 -26.56 -17.09 -10.93
N ASP A 609 -27.80 -17.43 -10.60
CA ASP A 609 -28.54 -16.83 -9.50
C ASP A 609 -28.67 -15.30 -9.63
N ASN A 610 -28.81 -14.80 -10.87
CA ASN A 610 -29.09 -13.40 -11.16
C ASN A 610 -30.50 -13.24 -11.73
N PRO A 611 -31.21 -12.13 -11.47
CA PRO A 611 -32.48 -11.86 -12.14
C PRO A 611 -32.33 -11.84 -13.67
N VAL A 612 -31.27 -11.21 -14.19
CA VAL A 612 -30.88 -11.33 -15.60
C VAL A 612 -29.45 -11.86 -15.68
N GLY A 613 -29.23 -12.98 -16.38
CA GLY A 613 -27.91 -13.57 -16.59
C GLY A 613 -27.04 -12.70 -17.50
N LEU A 614 -27.42 -12.60 -18.78
CA LEU A 614 -26.78 -11.75 -19.78
C LEU A 614 -27.76 -10.74 -20.36
N HIS A 615 -27.35 -9.48 -20.40
CA HIS A 615 -28.09 -8.40 -21.03
C HIS A 615 -27.27 -7.75 -22.15
N ILE A 616 -27.90 -7.57 -23.32
CA ILE A 616 -27.29 -6.90 -24.48
C ILE A 616 -28.18 -5.75 -24.97
N GLN A 617 -27.61 -4.59 -25.29
CA GLN A 617 -28.36 -3.47 -25.89
C GLN A 617 -27.51 -2.59 -26.80
N GLU A 618 -28.13 -1.57 -27.40
CA GLU A 618 -27.45 -0.52 -28.18
C GLU A 618 -26.61 -1.07 -29.36
N GLY A 619 -27.22 -1.92 -30.18
CA GLY A 619 -26.61 -2.43 -31.41
C GLY A 619 -25.70 -3.64 -31.25
N VAL A 620 -25.55 -4.17 -30.03
CA VAL A 620 -24.75 -5.37 -29.76
C VAL A 620 -25.41 -6.61 -30.35
N THR A 621 -24.65 -7.40 -31.12
CA THR A 621 -25.09 -8.71 -31.61
C THR A 621 -24.52 -9.84 -30.75
N LEU A 622 -25.33 -10.87 -30.47
CA LEU A 622 -24.92 -12.04 -29.71
C LEU A 622 -24.57 -13.21 -30.64
N GLU A 623 -23.44 -13.86 -30.39
CA GLU A 623 -23.04 -15.11 -31.04
C GLU A 623 -22.70 -16.17 -29.99
N ASN A 624 -23.18 -17.39 -30.20
CA ASN A 624 -22.83 -18.55 -29.37
C ASN A 624 -22.05 -19.55 -30.24
N ILE A 625 -20.77 -19.76 -29.95
CA ILE A 625 -19.85 -20.54 -30.78
C ILE A 625 -18.94 -21.44 -29.94
N ALA A 626 -18.40 -22.50 -30.56
CA ALA A 626 -17.59 -23.49 -29.83
C ALA A 626 -16.25 -22.96 -29.34
N SER A 627 -15.60 -22.09 -30.12
CA SER A 627 -14.30 -21.50 -29.79
C SER A 627 -14.37 -20.02 -30.07
N VAL A 628 -14.19 -19.20 -29.03
CA VAL A 628 -14.24 -17.75 -29.17
C VAL A 628 -12.96 -17.24 -29.84
N PRO A 629 -13.03 -16.40 -30.88
CA PRO A 629 -11.83 -15.86 -31.52
C PRO A 629 -11.04 -14.96 -30.57
N GLU A 630 -9.76 -14.77 -30.87
CA GLU A 630 -8.89 -13.84 -30.14
C GLU A 630 -9.34 -12.39 -30.31
N GLU A 631 -9.74 -12.03 -31.53
CA GLU A 631 -10.29 -10.72 -31.86
C GLU A 631 -11.80 -10.81 -32.04
N VAL A 632 -12.54 -9.97 -31.32
CA VAL A 632 -13.99 -9.83 -31.45
C VAL A 632 -14.28 -8.51 -32.15
N PRO A 633 -15.06 -8.51 -33.25
CA PRO A 633 -15.44 -7.27 -33.92
C PRO A 633 -16.20 -6.31 -32.99
N ALA A 634 -16.23 -5.02 -33.35
CA ALA A 634 -16.99 -4.02 -32.62
C ALA A 634 -18.48 -4.41 -32.50
N GLN A 635 -19.09 -4.09 -31.36
CA GLN A 635 -20.50 -4.33 -31.06
C GLN A 635 -20.91 -5.82 -31.18
N ARG A 636 -20.02 -6.72 -30.79
CA ARG A 636 -20.29 -8.17 -30.72
C ARG A 636 -20.03 -8.72 -29.33
N CYS A 637 -20.98 -9.48 -28.82
CA CYS A 637 -20.85 -10.32 -27.64
C CYS A 637 -20.73 -11.77 -28.12
N VAL A 638 -19.58 -12.39 -27.92
CA VAL A 638 -19.33 -13.77 -28.31
C VAL A 638 -19.20 -14.63 -27.07
N VAL A 639 -20.03 -15.65 -27.00
CA VAL A 639 -20.13 -16.56 -25.86
C VAL A 639 -19.74 -17.96 -26.32
N SER A 640 -18.82 -18.58 -25.59
CA SER A 640 -18.43 -19.96 -25.83
C SER A 640 -19.58 -20.93 -25.49
N THR A 641 -19.67 -22.05 -26.20
CA THR A 641 -20.62 -23.12 -25.82
C THR A 641 -20.24 -23.81 -24.50
N SER A 642 -19.05 -23.57 -23.96
CA SER A 642 -18.64 -24.04 -22.63
C SER A 642 -19.13 -23.14 -21.49
N SER A 643 -19.61 -21.93 -21.79
CA SER A 643 -20.22 -21.03 -20.81
C SER A 643 -21.63 -21.50 -20.43
N ARG A 644 -21.98 -21.39 -19.15
CA ARG A 644 -23.24 -21.88 -18.58
C ARG A 644 -24.01 -20.75 -17.89
N PHE A 645 -25.31 -20.67 -18.17
CA PHE A 645 -26.23 -19.73 -17.52
C PHE A 645 -27.25 -20.53 -16.72
N VAL A 646 -27.12 -20.51 -15.40
CA VAL A 646 -27.80 -21.47 -14.51
C VAL A 646 -28.63 -20.73 -13.47
N HIS A 647 -29.89 -21.13 -13.27
CA HIS A 647 -30.78 -20.55 -12.24
C HIS A 647 -30.91 -19.02 -12.29
N ASN A 648 -30.70 -18.40 -13.45
CA ASN A 648 -31.05 -17.00 -13.67
C ASN A 648 -32.56 -16.91 -13.99
N GLU A 649 -33.27 -15.91 -13.46
CA GLU A 649 -34.71 -15.75 -13.73
C GLU A 649 -34.96 -15.52 -15.23
N VAL A 650 -34.11 -14.68 -15.84
CA VAL A 650 -34.02 -14.46 -17.28
C VAL A 650 -32.59 -14.76 -17.72
N THR A 651 -32.40 -15.73 -18.60
CA THR A 651 -31.06 -16.09 -19.10
C THR A 651 -30.48 -14.99 -19.98
N LEU A 652 -31.26 -14.48 -20.93
CA LEU A 652 -30.86 -13.46 -21.90
C LEU A 652 -31.95 -12.39 -22.01
N SER A 653 -31.56 -11.13 -21.93
CA SER A 653 -32.45 -9.98 -22.19
C SER A 653 -31.83 -9.04 -23.23
N SER A 654 -32.68 -8.47 -24.09
CA SER A 654 -32.32 -7.42 -25.05
C SER A 654 -33.26 -6.21 -25.04
N GLU A 655 -34.14 -6.12 -24.04
CA GLU A 655 -35.00 -4.96 -23.86
C GLU A 655 -34.16 -3.78 -23.35
N TYR A 656 -34.50 -2.55 -23.74
CA TYR A 656 -33.76 -1.39 -23.25
C TYR A 656 -33.87 -1.30 -21.73
N LEU A 657 -32.75 -1.41 -21.02
CA LEU A 657 -32.65 -1.23 -19.58
C LEU A 657 -31.82 0.03 -19.30
N PRO A 658 -32.24 0.87 -18.33
CA PRO A 658 -31.38 1.93 -17.87
C PRO A 658 -30.11 1.30 -17.29
N LEU A 659 -28.95 1.78 -17.74
CA LEU A 659 -27.65 1.42 -17.19
C LEU A 659 -27.09 2.62 -16.41
N PRO A 660 -26.23 2.40 -15.40
CA PRO A 660 -25.64 3.49 -14.64
C PRO A 660 -24.98 4.50 -15.57
N GLU A 661 -25.22 5.79 -15.38
CA GLU A 661 -24.38 6.81 -16.01
C GLU A 661 -22.96 6.65 -15.49
N SER A 662 -21.99 6.71 -16.39
CA SER A 662 -20.60 6.70 -15.93
C SER A 662 -20.22 8.13 -15.63
N PRO A 663 -19.55 8.40 -14.50
CA PRO A 663 -19.03 9.74 -14.26
C PRO A 663 -17.99 10.05 -15.33
N ASP A 664 -18.06 11.24 -15.90
CA ASP A 664 -16.93 11.82 -16.63
C ASP A 664 -15.95 12.33 -15.56
N TRP A 665 -14.79 11.69 -15.42
CA TRP A 665 -13.73 12.07 -14.48
C TRP A 665 -12.53 12.63 -15.23
#